data_AF-A0A6G4EHN9-F1
#
_entry.id   AF-A0A6G4EHN9-F1
#
_cell.length_a   1.000
_cell.length_b   1.000
_cell.length_c   1.000
_cell.angle_alpha   90.00
_cell.angle_beta   90.00
_cell.angle_gamma   90.00
#
_symmetry.space_group_name_H-M   'P 1'
#
loop_
_entity.id
_entity.type
_entity.pdbx_description
1 polymer ?
#
loop_
_entity_poly.entity_id
_entity_poly.type
_entity_poly.pdbx_seq_one_letter_code
_entity_poly.pdbx_strand_id
1 'polypeptide(L)'
;MVKSKEKNKIFFILLAITLIFIVNSNKVKANDEINFKRLDGKERYETSASICSGGWDTSEYAVLASGEGFADALSAAPLAKKYDAPIILTGKNKLNDNAKDQLKKLDTKEVIIVGGPGSISEDIVTELKNLGIKVNRIYGEDRYKTSLKIAKEIGVKNGVVVTNGLGFADALGMAPIAASKQMPILLTPSDKLTSDTMEFLKKSSYNKSYVLGGTATVSDYIKNSLKNPTRLSGADRYKTNIAILNHFKGDLNLDEVYIASGDGYADALSGSVLASKNKSPIILINDNLNKSTKDFVSTNKSNFKNVTIFGGEAVVKEPTISSLFGAFRSGETRSDTKEVAAERWDRSYLKDYHIDLPESGKLDIEYDINNFTRFDLIVLDIKNNEIIKKSYNYLKNNKSIHDNYNDIRLPKGKYIVRVHAFNMDGTYTIKAKYTQEGEGFEKESNNDIKTANVIEPNKSIIGSIHSYNDVDYYKFTLNEKGSLKMNLKHNQYGRYGFRVSLLDENNKSITEFISGGEDINSYSNKLRLPKGTYFVRIECEKWNDEPLQYELNLDYDIEGENYESEPNDYIQDANYIKCDKEYIGNIQSRDDRDYYKINLNSDSKITINFKHDEGYGKWTILLCDKDNKPIKQFKSYGYEINKDFDPVELEAGEYYVSVEGKDSIDYTINVKRDAPDKSDNGKKRVRRR
;
A
#
# COMPACT_ATOMS: atom_id res chain seq x y z
N MET A 1 47.09 -31.19 29.61
CA MET A 1 46.45 -31.35 28.28
C MET A 1 45.00 -31.86 28.31
N VAL A 2 44.46 -32.37 29.43
CA VAL A 2 43.09 -32.89 29.50
C VAL A 2 42.03 -31.81 29.83
N LYS A 3 42.38 -30.79 30.64
CA LYS A 3 41.46 -29.71 31.04
C LYS A 3 41.07 -28.71 29.94
N SER A 4 41.83 -28.58 28.84
CA SER A 4 41.44 -27.68 27.73
C SER A 4 40.46 -28.34 26.76
N LYS A 5 40.44 -29.68 26.67
CA LYS A 5 39.50 -30.41 25.83
C LYS A 5 38.07 -30.37 26.38
N GLU A 6 37.90 -30.32 27.71
CA GLU A 6 36.57 -30.19 28.33
C GLU A 6 35.99 -28.77 28.20
N LYS A 7 36.82 -27.72 28.39
CA LYS A 7 36.38 -26.33 28.16
C LYS A 7 35.96 -26.08 26.72
N ASN A 8 36.68 -26.65 25.75
CA ASN A 8 36.31 -26.54 24.34
C ASN A 8 35.01 -27.33 24.03
N LYS A 9 34.80 -28.51 24.64
CA LYS A 9 33.52 -29.24 24.48
C LYS A 9 32.33 -28.46 25.06
N ILE A 10 32.48 -27.83 26.22
CA ILE A 10 31.41 -27.01 26.83
C ILE A 10 31.14 -25.76 25.97
N PHE A 11 32.18 -25.12 25.42
CA PHE A 11 32.04 -23.99 24.51
C PHE A 11 31.33 -24.38 23.20
N PHE A 12 31.66 -25.52 22.60
CA PHE A 12 30.99 -26.03 21.39
C PHE A 12 29.54 -26.46 21.66
N ILE A 13 29.22 -27.00 22.85
CA ILE A 13 27.85 -27.35 23.23
C ILE A 13 27.01 -26.08 23.48
N LEU A 14 27.56 -25.06 24.14
CA LEU A 14 26.90 -23.75 24.30
C LEU A 14 26.67 -23.07 22.96
N LEU A 15 27.67 -23.09 22.06
CA LEU A 15 27.56 -22.53 20.72
C LEU A 15 26.48 -23.25 19.90
N ALA A 16 26.41 -24.59 19.99
CA ALA A 16 25.38 -25.40 19.33
C ALA A 16 23.98 -25.15 19.92
N ILE A 17 23.85 -24.96 21.23
CA ILE A 17 22.56 -24.61 21.86
C ILE A 17 22.13 -23.20 21.44
N THR A 18 23.03 -22.21 21.39
CA THR A 18 22.71 -20.87 20.84
C THR A 18 22.37 -20.91 19.34
N LEU A 19 23.04 -21.76 18.55
CA LEU A 19 22.68 -21.98 17.14
C LEU A 19 21.31 -22.68 16.99
N ILE A 20 20.95 -23.61 17.88
CA ILE A 20 19.63 -24.25 17.88
C ILE A 20 18.53 -23.25 18.32
N PHE A 21 18.83 -22.28 19.18
CA PHE A 21 17.92 -21.18 19.51
C PHE A 21 17.79 -20.13 18.39
N ILE A 22 18.85 -19.89 17.60
CA ILE A 22 18.80 -18.99 16.44
C ILE A 22 18.08 -19.65 15.25
N VAL A 23 18.17 -20.98 15.09
CA VAL A 23 17.53 -21.70 13.97
C VAL A 23 16.03 -22.00 14.21
N ASN A 24 15.51 -21.84 15.43
CA ASN A 24 14.07 -22.01 15.71
C ASN A 24 13.24 -20.72 15.73
N SER A 25 13.81 -19.58 15.32
CA SER A 25 13.11 -18.28 15.31
C SER A 25 12.62 -17.83 13.93
N ASN A 26 12.72 -18.67 12.90
CA ASN A 26 12.11 -18.41 11.59
C ASN A 26 11.61 -19.72 10.98
N LYS A 27 10.60 -20.35 11.59
CA LYS A 27 9.57 -20.91 10.72
C LYS A 27 8.91 -19.71 10.06
N VAL A 28 9.43 -19.32 8.90
CA VAL A 28 8.67 -18.52 7.93
C VAL A 28 7.39 -19.32 7.75
N LYS A 29 6.32 -18.91 8.45
CA LYS A 29 4.99 -19.36 8.09
C LYS A 29 4.85 -18.93 6.64
N ALA A 30 4.64 -19.89 5.74
CA ALA A 30 4.15 -19.58 4.41
C ALA A 30 3.00 -18.60 4.60
N ASN A 31 3.11 -17.43 3.97
CA ASN A 31 2.15 -16.37 4.19
C ASN A 31 0.77 -16.87 3.73
N ASP A 32 -0.26 -16.70 4.55
CA ASP A 32 -1.64 -17.07 4.26
C ASP A 32 -2.20 -16.08 3.20
N GLU A 33 -1.66 -16.13 1.99
CA GLU A 33 -2.03 -15.28 0.87
C GLU A 33 -3.41 -15.69 0.35
N ILE A 34 -4.36 -14.74 0.35
CA ILE A 34 -5.68 -14.93 -0.22
C ILE A 34 -5.69 -14.33 -1.62
N ASN A 35 -5.85 -15.15 -2.64
CA ASN A 35 -6.02 -14.70 -4.02
C ASN A 35 -7.44 -14.19 -4.23
N PHE A 36 -7.59 -12.95 -4.70
CA PHE A 36 -8.90 -12.40 -5.07
C PHE A 36 -9.10 -12.50 -6.59
N LYS A 37 -10.31 -12.91 -7.00
CA LYS A 37 -10.75 -12.91 -8.39
C LYS A 37 -12.15 -12.32 -8.46
N ARG A 38 -12.43 -11.47 -9.45
CA ARG A 38 -13.79 -10.96 -9.68
C ARG A 38 -14.29 -11.43 -11.04
N LEU A 39 -15.45 -12.06 -11.05
CA LEU A 39 -16.20 -12.43 -12.24
C LEU A 39 -17.41 -11.51 -12.35
N ASP A 40 -17.27 -10.49 -13.17
CA ASP A 40 -18.24 -9.42 -13.33
C ASP A 40 -18.41 -8.98 -14.78
N GLY A 41 -19.39 -8.11 -14.98
CA GLY A 41 -19.66 -7.39 -16.20
C GLY A 41 -20.57 -6.21 -15.90
N LYS A 42 -20.86 -5.40 -16.93
CA LYS A 42 -21.65 -4.18 -16.80
C LYS A 42 -23.07 -4.45 -16.30
N GLU A 43 -23.67 -5.55 -16.77
CA GLU A 43 -24.96 -6.02 -16.29
C GLU A 43 -24.90 -7.53 -15.94
N ARG A 44 -26.07 -8.07 -15.59
CA ARG A 44 -26.23 -9.46 -15.13
C ARG A 44 -25.90 -10.50 -16.22
N TYR A 45 -26.04 -10.14 -17.49
CA TYR A 45 -25.83 -11.06 -18.61
C TYR A 45 -24.33 -11.25 -18.86
N GLU A 46 -23.57 -10.18 -18.85
CA GLU A 46 -22.11 -10.16 -18.94
C GLU A 46 -21.51 -10.84 -17.70
N THR A 47 -22.03 -10.55 -16.50
CA THR A 47 -21.60 -11.24 -15.27
C THR A 47 -21.87 -12.75 -15.38
N SER A 48 -23.04 -13.16 -15.86
CA SER A 48 -23.35 -14.58 -16.09
C SER A 48 -22.41 -15.22 -17.11
N ALA A 49 -22.02 -14.50 -18.17
CA ALA A 49 -21.07 -14.99 -19.17
C ALA A 49 -19.65 -15.10 -18.62
N SER A 50 -19.22 -14.12 -17.81
CA SER A 50 -17.94 -14.12 -17.10
C SER A 50 -17.84 -15.31 -16.13
N ILE A 51 -18.89 -15.57 -15.35
CA ILE A 51 -19.00 -16.75 -14.47
C ILE A 51 -18.92 -18.05 -15.28
N CYS A 52 -19.63 -18.12 -16.40
CA CYS A 52 -19.61 -19.28 -17.29
C CYS A 52 -18.20 -19.56 -17.82
N SER A 53 -17.54 -18.56 -18.38
CA SER A 53 -16.14 -18.66 -18.84
C SER A 53 -15.15 -18.94 -17.71
N GLY A 54 -15.44 -18.50 -16.48
CA GLY A 54 -14.61 -18.79 -15.32
C GLY A 54 -14.72 -20.22 -14.78
N GLY A 55 -15.72 -21.00 -15.21
CA GLY A 55 -15.99 -22.35 -14.70
C GLY A 55 -15.99 -23.47 -15.73
N TRP A 56 -16.08 -23.14 -17.02
CA TRP A 56 -16.19 -24.09 -18.12
C TRP A 56 -15.48 -23.59 -19.38
N ASP A 57 -14.59 -24.42 -19.92
CA ASP A 57 -14.03 -24.25 -21.27
C ASP A 57 -14.98 -24.83 -22.33
N THR A 58 -15.59 -25.98 -22.04
CA THR A 58 -16.61 -26.65 -22.85
C THR A 58 -17.73 -27.20 -21.97
N SER A 59 -18.92 -27.38 -22.54
CA SER A 59 -20.03 -28.07 -21.87
C SER A 59 -21.08 -28.53 -22.87
N GLU A 60 -21.38 -29.84 -22.87
CA GLU A 60 -22.41 -30.45 -23.73
C GLU A 60 -23.81 -29.89 -23.42
N TYR A 61 -24.07 -29.58 -22.14
CA TYR A 61 -25.35 -29.06 -21.66
C TYR A 61 -25.20 -27.63 -21.15
N ALA A 62 -26.21 -26.80 -21.32
CA ALA A 62 -26.33 -25.53 -20.62
C ALA A 62 -27.75 -25.38 -20.04
N VAL A 63 -27.86 -24.81 -18.84
CA VAL A 63 -29.16 -24.44 -18.28
C VAL A 63 -29.44 -22.99 -18.58
N LEU A 64 -30.51 -22.70 -19.31
CA LEU A 64 -30.92 -21.34 -19.63
C LEU A 64 -32.02 -20.87 -18.68
N ALA A 65 -31.77 -19.75 -18.00
CA ALA A 65 -32.67 -19.16 -17.01
C ALA A 65 -32.93 -17.67 -17.29
N SER A 66 -34.03 -17.15 -16.74
CA SER A 66 -34.41 -15.76 -16.95
C SER A 66 -33.53 -14.81 -16.12
N GLY A 67 -32.92 -13.85 -16.79
CA GLY A 67 -32.25 -12.72 -16.15
C GLY A 67 -33.22 -11.67 -15.61
N GLU A 68 -34.53 -11.76 -15.89
CA GLU A 68 -35.53 -10.74 -15.52
C GLU A 68 -36.42 -11.18 -14.35
N GLY A 69 -36.53 -12.49 -14.08
CA GLY A 69 -37.21 -13.02 -12.91
C GLY A 69 -36.54 -14.27 -12.32
N PHE A 70 -36.52 -14.38 -10.99
CA PHE A 70 -35.86 -15.49 -10.28
C PHE A 70 -36.74 -16.72 -10.09
N ALA A 71 -38.07 -16.56 -10.14
CA ALA A 71 -39.03 -17.50 -9.55
C ALA A 71 -38.85 -18.95 -10.00
N ASP A 72 -38.71 -19.16 -11.31
CA ASP A 72 -38.52 -20.50 -11.90
C ASP A 72 -37.08 -21.03 -11.72
N ALA A 73 -36.10 -20.13 -11.60
CA ALA A 73 -34.69 -20.46 -11.68
C ALA A 73 -34.04 -20.82 -10.33
N LEU A 74 -34.66 -20.49 -9.18
CA LEU A 74 -34.08 -20.76 -7.86
C LEU A 74 -33.77 -22.23 -7.60
N SER A 75 -34.52 -23.14 -8.22
CA SER A 75 -34.31 -24.59 -8.11
C SER A 75 -33.40 -25.16 -9.20
N ALA A 76 -32.82 -24.34 -10.08
CA ALA A 76 -32.05 -24.79 -11.23
C ALA A 76 -30.65 -25.31 -10.88
N ALA A 77 -30.02 -24.83 -9.81
CA ALA A 77 -28.63 -25.19 -9.49
C ALA A 77 -28.38 -26.69 -9.34
N PRO A 78 -29.22 -27.47 -8.60
CA PRO A 78 -29.00 -28.91 -8.51
C PRO A 78 -29.26 -29.66 -9.83
N LEU A 79 -30.19 -29.15 -10.65
CA LEU A 79 -30.41 -29.68 -12.00
C LEU A 79 -29.20 -29.42 -12.89
N ALA A 80 -28.70 -28.19 -12.94
CA ALA A 80 -27.51 -27.83 -13.71
C ALA A 80 -26.31 -28.68 -13.30
N LYS A 81 -26.11 -28.90 -11.98
CA LYS A 81 -25.03 -29.77 -11.50
C LYS A 81 -25.20 -31.24 -11.91
N LYS A 82 -26.43 -31.75 -12.04
CA LYS A 82 -26.69 -33.12 -12.54
C LYS A 82 -26.13 -33.33 -13.95
N TYR A 83 -26.15 -32.29 -14.78
CA TYR A 83 -25.64 -32.29 -16.16
C TYR A 83 -24.23 -31.69 -16.31
N ASP A 84 -23.57 -31.35 -15.19
CA ASP A 84 -22.33 -30.56 -15.15
C ASP A 84 -22.34 -29.29 -16.04
N ALA A 85 -23.51 -28.65 -16.10
CA ALA A 85 -23.83 -27.55 -17.00
C ALA A 85 -23.71 -26.18 -16.29
N PRO A 86 -23.26 -25.11 -16.98
CA PRO A 86 -23.40 -23.75 -16.47
C PRO A 86 -24.87 -23.30 -16.46
N ILE A 87 -25.19 -22.33 -15.59
CA ILE A 87 -26.43 -21.55 -15.69
C ILE A 87 -26.12 -20.27 -16.45
N ILE A 88 -26.77 -20.08 -17.60
CA ILE A 88 -26.64 -18.91 -18.46
C ILE A 88 -27.93 -18.11 -18.39
N LEU A 89 -27.82 -16.80 -18.20
CA LEU A 89 -28.97 -15.89 -18.13
C LEU A 89 -29.31 -15.30 -19.49
N THR A 90 -30.61 -15.14 -19.75
CA THR A 90 -31.10 -14.35 -20.88
C THR A 90 -32.34 -13.54 -20.58
N GLY A 91 -32.57 -12.50 -21.38
CA GLY A 91 -33.80 -11.72 -21.35
C GLY A 91 -34.99 -12.53 -21.88
N LYS A 92 -36.21 -12.08 -21.58
CA LYS A 92 -37.44 -12.84 -21.87
C LYS A 92 -37.68 -13.09 -23.37
N ASN A 93 -37.43 -12.09 -24.20
CA ASN A 93 -37.85 -12.08 -25.61
C ASN A 93 -36.68 -12.23 -26.60
N LYS A 94 -35.44 -12.26 -26.14
CA LYS A 94 -34.25 -12.38 -27.01
C LYS A 94 -33.22 -13.26 -26.34
N LEU A 95 -32.60 -14.17 -27.10
CA LEU A 95 -31.34 -14.80 -26.69
C LEU A 95 -30.27 -13.72 -26.82
N ASN A 96 -29.91 -13.12 -25.69
CA ASN A 96 -28.94 -12.02 -25.68
C ASN A 96 -27.57 -12.50 -26.19
N ASP A 97 -26.79 -11.56 -26.72
CA ASP A 97 -25.56 -11.88 -27.45
C ASP A 97 -24.53 -12.55 -26.52
N ASN A 98 -24.44 -12.15 -25.23
CA ASN A 98 -23.59 -12.83 -24.25
C ASN A 98 -23.95 -14.32 -24.09
N ALA A 99 -25.24 -14.65 -23.96
CA ALA A 99 -25.69 -16.05 -23.85
C ALA A 99 -25.38 -16.84 -25.12
N LYS A 100 -25.65 -16.25 -26.29
CA LYS A 100 -25.38 -16.86 -27.59
C LYS A 100 -23.90 -17.18 -27.78
N ASP A 101 -23.03 -16.25 -27.40
CA ASP A 101 -21.58 -16.42 -27.54
C ASP A 101 -21.03 -17.46 -26.57
N GLN A 102 -21.54 -17.52 -25.33
CA GLN A 102 -21.17 -18.59 -24.40
C GLN A 102 -21.59 -19.97 -24.92
N LEU A 103 -22.82 -20.13 -25.43
CA LEU A 103 -23.30 -21.41 -25.96
C LEU A 103 -22.43 -21.91 -27.13
N LYS A 104 -21.98 -21.00 -28.00
CA LYS A 104 -21.05 -21.32 -29.08
C LYS A 104 -19.65 -21.68 -28.55
N LYS A 105 -19.11 -20.85 -27.64
CA LYS A 105 -17.78 -21.06 -27.04
C LYS A 105 -17.68 -22.42 -26.36
N LEU A 106 -18.74 -22.84 -25.67
CA LEU A 106 -18.81 -24.12 -24.96
C LEU A 106 -19.03 -25.33 -25.85
N ASP A 107 -19.33 -25.13 -27.14
CA ASP A 107 -19.82 -26.17 -28.07
C ASP A 107 -21.06 -26.93 -27.54
N THR A 108 -22.02 -26.19 -26.97
CA THR A 108 -23.21 -26.76 -26.33
C THR A 108 -24.12 -27.49 -27.33
N LYS A 109 -24.55 -28.72 -26.97
CA LYS A 109 -25.41 -29.58 -27.80
C LYS A 109 -26.87 -29.55 -27.35
N GLU A 110 -27.11 -29.42 -26.05
CA GLU A 110 -28.47 -29.35 -25.50
C GLU A 110 -28.61 -28.21 -24.48
N VAL A 111 -29.65 -27.39 -24.66
CA VAL A 111 -30.04 -26.37 -23.69
C VAL A 111 -31.29 -26.82 -22.93
N ILE A 112 -31.17 -26.83 -21.61
CA ILE A 112 -32.27 -27.07 -20.69
C ILE A 112 -32.81 -25.73 -20.21
N ILE A 113 -33.96 -25.32 -20.75
CA ILE A 113 -34.64 -24.10 -20.34
C ILE A 113 -35.40 -24.36 -19.05
N VAL A 114 -35.11 -23.57 -18.01
CA VAL A 114 -35.87 -23.57 -16.75
C VAL A 114 -36.78 -22.35 -16.70
N GLY A 115 -38.09 -22.60 -16.81
CA GLY A 115 -39.12 -21.57 -16.79
C GLY A 115 -40.05 -21.62 -18.00
N GLY A 116 -41.27 -21.11 -17.79
CA GLY A 116 -42.32 -21.15 -18.81
C GLY A 116 -42.11 -20.12 -19.93
N PRO A 117 -42.95 -20.18 -20.99
CA PRO A 117 -42.92 -19.22 -22.10
C PRO A 117 -43.06 -17.74 -21.67
N GLY A 118 -43.70 -17.49 -20.51
CA GLY A 118 -43.82 -16.14 -19.94
C GLY A 118 -42.52 -15.57 -19.38
N SER A 119 -41.56 -16.44 -19.03
CA SER A 119 -40.23 -16.09 -18.48
C SER A 119 -39.14 -16.12 -19.56
N ILE A 120 -39.23 -17.07 -20.49
CA ILE A 120 -38.33 -17.26 -21.64
C ILE A 120 -39.21 -17.68 -22.81
N SER A 121 -39.39 -16.79 -23.79
CA SER A 121 -40.31 -16.96 -24.93
C SER A 121 -39.99 -18.18 -25.82
N GLU A 122 -40.96 -18.56 -26.67
CA GLU A 122 -40.77 -19.59 -27.69
C GLU A 122 -39.88 -19.12 -28.86
N ASP A 123 -39.73 -17.80 -29.04
CA ASP A 123 -38.80 -17.24 -30.04
C ASP A 123 -37.36 -17.63 -29.70
N ILE A 124 -36.99 -17.65 -28.42
CA ILE A 124 -35.68 -18.12 -27.94
C ILE A 124 -35.49 -19.61 -28.23
N VAL A 125 -36.53 -20.43 -28.06
CA VAL A 125 -36.48 -21.86 -28.41
C VAL A 125 -36.20 -22.03 -29.91
N THR A 126 -36.83 -21.22 -30.73
CA THR A 126 -36.63 -21.21 -32.18
C THR A 126 -35.21 -20.77 -32.54
N GLU A 127 -34.70 -19.71 -31.90
CA GLU A 127 -33.31 -19.26 -32.11
C GLU A 127 -32.28 -20.32 -31.73
N LEU A 128 -32.46 -21.01 -30.59
CA LEU A 128 -31.58 -22.11 -30.17
C LEU A 128 -31.59 -23.28 -31.16
N LYS A 129 -32.76 -23.67 -31.66
CA LYS A 129 -32.87 -24.73 -32.68
C LYS A 129 -32.20 -24.33 -33.99
N ASN A 130 -32.30 -23.07 -34.39
CA ASN A 130 -31.61 -22.54 -35.57
C ASN A 130 -30.08 -22.53 -35.41
N LEU A 131 -29.57 -22.49 -34.18
CA LEU A 131 -28.15 -22.70 -33.87
C LEU A 131 -27.75 -24.19 -33.86
N GLY A 132 -28.68 -25.11 -34.15
CA GLY A 132 -28.42 -26.55 -34.13
C GLY A 132 -28.42 -27.18 -32.73
N ILE A 133 -28.89 -26.45 -31.71
CA ILE A 133 -28.90 -26.89 -30.32
C ILE A 133 -30.25 -27.56 -30.01
N LYS A 134 -30.22 -28.74 -29.41
CA LYS A 134 -31.43 -29.41 -28.89
C LYS A 134 -31.97 -28.63 -27.70
N VAL A 135 -33.30 -28.53 -27.58
CA VAL A 135 -33.93 -27.77 -26.49
C VAL A 135 -34.86 -28.68 -25.68
N ASN A 136 -34.65 -28.71 -24.37
CA ASN A 136 -35.55 -29.32 -23.40
C ASN A 136 -36.06 -28.23 -22.44
N ARG A 137 -37.38 -28.11 -22.22
CA ARG A 137 -37.94 -27.08 -21.33
C ARG A 137 -38.61 -27.71 -20.12
N ILE A 138 -38.18 -27.32 -18.93
CA ILE A 138 -38.75 -27.74 -17.64
C ILE A 138 -39.46 -26.54 -17.00
N TYR A 139 -40.79 -26.62 -16.89
CA TYR A 139 -41.60 -25.56 -16.30
C TYR A 139 -42.96 -26.07 -15.81
N GLY A 140 -43.51 -25.44 -14.77
CA GLY A 140 -44.89 -25.58 -14.34
C GLY A 140 -45.71 -24.33 -14.62
N GLU A 141 -47.00 -24.34 -14.25
CA GLU A 141 -47.85 -23.14 -14.32
C GLU A 141 -47.37 -22.03 -13.36
N ASP A 142 -46.66 -22.40 -12.31
CA ASP A 142 -46.07 -21.48 -11.34
C ASP A 142 -44.70 -22.01 -10.85
N ARG A 143 -44.01 -21.19 -10.07
CA ARG A 143 -42.70 -21.48 -9.48
C ARG A 143 -42.69 -22.75 -8.62
N TYR A 144 -43.80 -23.08 -7.97
CA TYR A 144 -43.92 -24.24 -7.10
C TYR A 144 -43.96 -25.52 -7.94
N LYS A 145 -44.79 -25.54 -9.00
CA LYS A 145 -44.85 -26.61 -9.98
C LYS A 145 -43.56 -26.75 -10.78
N THR A 146 -42.89 -25.65 -11.15
CA THR A 146 -41.57 -25.68 -11.78
C THR A 146 -40.55 -26.38 -10.87
N SER A 147 -40.45 -25.97 -9.60
CA SER A 147 -39.54 -26.59 -8.64
C SER A 147 -39.84 -28.07 -8.38
N LEU A 148 -41.12 -28.46 -8.38
CA LEU A 148 -41.53 -29.86 -8.26
C LEU A 148 -41.11 -30.70 -9.48
N LYS A 149 -41.23 -30.17 -10.70
CA LYS A 149 -40.76 -30.88 -11.90
C LYS A 149 -39.25 -31.06 -11.88
N ILE A 150 -38.50 -30.02 -11.48
CA ILE A 150 -37.05 -30.13 -11.29
C ILE A 150 -36.71 -31.18 -10.23
N ALA A 151 -37.46 -31.22 -9.12
CA ALA A 151 -37.25 -32.21 -8.07
C ALA A 151 -37.49 -33.66 -8.54
N LYS A 152 -38.45 -33.88 -9.45
CA LYS A 152 -38.68 -35.19 -10.06
C LYS A 152 -37.52 -35.61 -10.96
N GLU A 153 -36.91 -34.67 -11.68
CA GLU A 153 -35.72 -34.95 -12.51
C GLU A 153 -34.49 -35.30 -11.67
N ILE A 154 -34.27 -34.61 -10.54
CA ILE A 154 -33.11 -34.85 -9.67
C ILE A 154 -33.31 -36.12 -8.82
N GLY A 155 -34.53 -36.32 -8.31
CA GLY A 155 -34.84 -37.31 -7.27
C GLY A 155 -34.54 -36.80 -5.85
N VAL A 156 -35.01 -37.52 -4.83
CA VAL A 156 -34.96 -37.04 -3.42
C VAL A 156 -34.12 -37.92 -2.48
N LYS A 157 -33.38 -38.90 -3.02
CA LYS A 157 -32.65 -39.90 -2.23
C LYS A 157 -31.66 -39.29 -1.23
N ASN A 158 -31.09 -38.13 -1.56
CA ASN A 158 -30.09 -37.43 -0.75
C ASN A 158 -30.71 -36.42 0.23
N GLY A 159 -32.04 -36.37 0.33
CA GLY A 159 -32.79 -35.40 1.11
C GLY A 159 -33.41 -34.31 0.24
N VAL A 160 -34.23 -33.47 0.86
CA VAL A 160 -34.95 -32.36 0.19
C VAL A 160 -34.71 -31.05 0.90
N VAL A 161 -34.63 -29.96 0.13
CA VAL A 161 -34.60 -28.60 0.65
C VAL A 161 -35.96 -27.96 0.36
N VAL A 162 -36.57 -27.32 1.36
CA VAL A 162 -37.85 -26.62 1.25
C VAL A 162 -37.65 -25.17 1.67
N THR A 163 -38.07 -24.23 0.83
CA THR A 163 -37.95 -22.79 1.09
C THR A 163 -39.10 -22.00 0.49
N ASN A 164 -39.32 -20.79 0.97
CA ASN A 164 -40.37 -19.92 0.45
C ASN A 164 -40.07 -19.52 -1.01
N GLY A 165 -41.08 -19.58 -1.88
CA GLY A 165 -40.91 -19.23 -3.30
C GLY A 165 -40.97 -17.73 -3.61
N LEU A 166 -41.38 -16.88 -2.67
CA LEU A 166 -41.52 -15.42 -2.87
C LEU A 166 -40.22 -14.65 -2.58
N GLY A 167 -39.30 -15.24 -1.82
CA GLY A 167 -37.94 -14.72 -1.60
C GLY A 167 -36.89 -15.61 -2.28
N PHE A 168 -35.74 -15.04 -2.63
CA PHE A 168 -34.66 -15.77 -3.31
C PHE A 168 -33.47 -16.12 -2.41
N ALA A 169 -33.13 -15.25 -1.45
CA ALA A 169 -31.83 -15.29 -0.80
C ALA A 169 -31.57 -16.59 0.00
N ASP A 170 -32.61 -17.12 0.66
CA ASP A 170 -32.51 -18.38 1.39
C ASP A 170 -32.20 -19.55 0.43
N ALA A 171 -32.85 -19.58 -0.74
CA ALA A 171 -32.59 -20.58 -1.77
C ALA A 171 -31.17 -20.46 -2.33
N LEU A 172 -30.71 -19.23 -2.61
CA LEU A 172 -29.37 -18.97 -3.16
C LEU A 172 -28.27 -19.36 -2.19
N GLY A 173 -28.43 -19.07 -0.90
CA GLY A 173 -27.46 -19.46 0.12
C GLY A 173 -27.29 -20.98 0.25
N MET A 174 -28.32 -21.75 -0.09
CA MET A 174 -28.30 -23.22 -0.08
C MET A 174 -27.98 -23.83 -1.46
N ALA A 175 -28.08 -23.07 -2.54
CA ALA A 175 -27.98 -23.59 -3.91
C ALA A 175 -26.68 -24.36 -4.20
N PRO A 176 -25.47 -23.88 -3.84
CA PRO A 176 -24.24 -24.63 -4.06
C PRO A 176 -24.20 -25.96 -3.29
N ILE A 177 -24.71 -25.97 -2.06
CA ILE A 177 -24.73 -27.14 -1.17
C ILE A 177 -25.75 -28.17 -1.69
N ALA A 178 -26.96 -27.72 -2.02
CA ALA A 178 -27.99 -28.54 -2.61
C ALA A 178 -27.54 -29.16 -3.94
N ALA A 179 -26.84 -28.38 -4.78
CA ALA A 179 -26.29 -28.86 -6.03
C ALA A 179 -25.18 -29.91 -5.83
N SER A 180 -24.22 -29.63 -4.94
CA SER A 180 -23.12 -30.55 -4.62
C SER A 180 -23.62 -31.87 -4.04
N LYS A 181 -24.65 -31.83 -3.19
CA LYS A 181 -25.27 -33.02 -2.58
C LYS A 181 -26.39 -33.63 -3.42
N GLN A 182 -26.71 -33.07 -4.59
CA GLN A 182 -27.83 -33.51 -5.43
C GLN A 182 -29.16 -33.60 -4.65
N MET A 183 -29.45 -32.57 -3.86
CA MET A 183 -30.73 -32.39 -3.18
C MET A 183 -31.59 -31.40 -3.97
N PRO A 184 -32.85 -31.73 -4.30
CA PRO A 184 -33.73 -30.79 -4.96
C PRO A 184 -34.21 -29.70 -4.00
N ILE A 185 -34.37 -28.50 -4.55
CA ILE A 185 -34.96 -27.34 -3.86
C ILE A 185 -36.42 -27.24 -4.28
N LEU A 186 -37.32 -27.46 -3.33
CA LEU A 186 -38.77 -27.32 -3.50
C LEU A 186 -39.21 -25.97 -2.95
N LEU A 187 -39.89 -25.19 -3.78
CA LEU A 187 -40.46 -23.91 -3.40
C LEU A 187 -41.87 -24.10 -2.82
N THR A 188 -42.23 -23.30 -1.83
CA THR A 188 -43.55 -23.35 -1.18
C THR A 188 -44.11 -21.94 -0.88
N PRO A 189 -45.44 -21.77 -0.84
CA PRO A 189 -46.08 -20.71 -0.05
C PRO A 189 -45.67 -20.78 1.43
N SER A 190 -45.97 -19.72 2.20
CA SER A 190 -45.53 -19.61 3.60
C SER A 190 -46.25 -20.54 4.56
N ASP A 191 -47.48 -20.91 4.28
CA ASP A 191 -48.38 -21.60 5.22
C ASP A 191 -48.64 -23.07 4.86
N LYS A 192 -48.60 -23.43 3.57
CA LYS A 192 -48.87 -24.79 3.07
C LYS A 192 -47.96 -25.21 1.91
N LEU A 193 -47.65 -26.50 1.84
CA LEU A 193 -47.17 -27.16 0.62
C LEU A 193 -48.33 -27.26 -0.38
N THR A 194 -48.02 -27.23 -1.68
CA THR A 194 -49.02 -27.56 -2.70
C THR A 194 -49.44 -29.04 -2.57
N SER A 195 -50.65 -29.38 -3.01
CA SER A 195 -51.16 -30.75 -3.04
C SER A 195 -50.17 -31.69 -3.73
N ASP A 196 -49.66 -31.27 -4.89
CA ASP A 196 -48.78 -32.06 -5.74
C ASP A 196 -47.42 -32.31 -5.08
N THR A 197 -46.86 -31.28 -4.41
CA THR A 197 -45.61 -31.42 -3.66
C THR A 197 -45.79 -32.36 -2.47
N MET A 198 -46.90 -32.24 -1.74
CA MET A 198 -47.19 -33.11 -0.59
C MET A 198 -47.35 -34.57 -1.03
N GLU A 199 -48.09 -34.83 -2.11
CA GLU A 199 -48.26 -36.17 -2.65
C GLU A 199 -46.92 -36.78 -3.11
N PHE A 200 -46.12 -36.01 -3.85
CA PHE A 200 -44.79 -36.42 -4.28
C PHE A 200 -43.89 -36.80 -3.09
N LEU A 201 -43.84 -35.96 -2.06
CA LEU A 201 -43.01 -36.22 -0.87
C LEU A 201 -43.50 -37.44 -0.06
N LYS A 202 -44.81 -37.66 0.04
CA LYS A 202 -45.37 -38.86 0.70
C LYS A 202 -44.98 -40.15 -0.01
N LYS A 203 -45.04 -40.17 -1.34
CA LYS A 203 -44.67 -41.33 -2.16
C LYS A 203 -43.16 -41.56 -2.27
N SER A 204 -42.35 -40.54 -1.92
CA SER A 204 -40.91 -40.62 -2.07
C SER A 204 -40.19 -41.14 -0.82
N SER A 205 -39.10 -41.86 -1.04
CA SER A 205 -38.20 -42.33 0.03
C SER A 205 -37.03 -41.36 0.20
N TYR A 206 -37.10 -40.52 1.24
CA TYR A 206 -36.04 -39.65 1.72
C TYR A 206 -36.04 -39.67 3.24
N ASN A 207 -34.89 -39.47 3.88
CA ASN A 207 -34.74 -39.58 5.33
C ASN A 207 -34.26 -38.28 6.00
N LYS A 208 -34.11 -37.19 5.24
CA LYS A 208 -33.67 -35.89 5.76
C LYS A 208 -34.29 -34.76 4.96
N SER A 209 -34.70 -33.70 5.66
CA SER A 209 -35.18 -32.49 5.01
C SER A 209 -34.64 -31.24 5.69
N TYR A 210 -34.52 -30.18 4.89
CA TYR A 210 -34.06 -28.88 5.34
C TYR A 210 -35.13 -27.83 5.05
N VAL A 211 -35.53 -27.08 6.05
CA VAL A 211 -36.47 -25.96 5.92
C VAL A 211 -35.69 -24.67 6.08
N LEU A 212 -35.66 -23.86 5.04
CA LEU A 212 -34.93 -22.58 5.06
C LEU A 212 -35.89 -21.43 5.40
N GLY A 213 -35.41 -20.52 6.24
CA GLY A 213 -36.17 -19.35 6.67
C GLY A 213 -36.97 -19.58 7.97
N GLY A 214 -37.36 -18.46 8.59
CA GLY A 214 -38.11 -18.46 9.85
C GLY A 214 -39.55 -18.98 9.71
N THR A 215 -40.26 -19.09 10.82
CA THR A 215 -41.66 -19.58 10.84
C THR A 215 -42.62 -18.67 10.07
N ALA A 216 -42.31 -17.39 9.93
CA ALA A 216 -43.09 -16.44 9.12
C ALA A 216 -42.94 -16.67 7.61
N THR A 217 -41.81 -17.21 7.14
CA THR A 217 -41.57 -17.46 5.71
C THR A 217 -41.89 -18.90 5.31
N VAL A 218 -41.65 -19.86 6.21
CA VAL A 218 -42.09 -21.26 6.06
C VAL A 218 -42.61 -21.76 7.41
N SER A 219 -43.92 -21.98 7.51
CA SER A 219 -44.62 -22.33 8.74
C SER A 219 -44.12 -23.64 9.37
N ASP A 220 -44.34 -23.81 10.67
CA ASP A 220 -44.08 -25.09 11.32
C ASP A 220 -45.04 -26.19 10.85
N TYR A 221 -46.20 -25.84 10.31
CA TYR A 221 -47.08 -26.80 9.64
C TYR A 221 -46.38 -27.48 8.46
N ILE A 222 -45.73 -26.69 7.60
CA ILE A 222 -44.93 -27.23 6.49
C ILE A 222 -43.78 -28.08 7.04
N LYS A 223 -43.01 -27.55 8.01
CA LYS A 223 -41.88 -28.28 8.61
C LYS A 223 -42.30 -29.65 9.13
N ASN A 224 -43.38 -29.73 9.90
CA ASN A 224 -43.88 -30.95 10.52
C ASN A 224 -44.47 -31.96 9.53
N SER A 225 -44.72 -31.55 8.28
CA SER A 225 -45.16 -32.46 7.21
C SER A 225 -44.01 -33.21 6.51
N LEU A 226 -42.75 -32.87 6.82
CA LEU A 226 -41.55 -33.44 6.20
C LEU A 226 -40.89 -34.52 7.06
N LYS A 227 -40.14 -35.44 6.44
CA LYS A 227 -39.37 -36.47 7.15
C LYS A 227 -38.07 -35.88 7.69
N ASN A 228 -37.84 -36.02 9.01
CA ASN A 228 -36.65 -35.55 9.74
C ASN A 228 -36.21 -34.11 9.39
N PRO A 229 -37.06 -33.09 9.65
CA PRO A 229 -36.82 -31.73 9.22
C PRO A 229 -35.88 -30.94 10.14
N THR A 230 -34.86 -30.33 9.55
CA THR A 230 -33.98 -29.34 10.21
C THR A 230 -34.29 -27.95 9.69
N ARG A 231 -34.66 -27.01 10.58
CA ARG A 231 -34.85 -25.60 10.19
C ARG A 231 -33.51 -24.85 10.26
N LEU A 232 -33.17 -24.13 9.20
CA LEU A 232 -32.01 -23.24 9.10
C LEU A 232 -32.50 -21.83 8.80
N SER A 233 -32.35 -20.91 9.74
CA SER A 233 -32.94 -19.58 9.65
C SER A 233 -32.18 -18.54 10.47
N GLY A 234 -32.27 -17.28 10.05
CA GLY A 234 -31.85 -16.12 10.81
C GLY A 234 -32.89 -15.01 10.77
N ALA A 235 -32.61 -13.91 11.48
CA ALA A 235 -33.49 -12.74 11.50
C ALA A 235 -33.55 -11.98 10.15
N ASP A 236 -32.57 -12.23 9.28
CA ASP A 236 -32.45 -11.65 7.94
C ASP A 236 -31.78 -12.66 6.99
N ARG A 237 -31.77 -12.34 5.69
CA ARG A 237 -31.22 -13.22 4.64
C ARG A 237 -29.74 -13.58 4.83
N TYR A 238 -28.95 -12.67 5.39
CA TYR A 238 -27.52 -12.88 5.60
C TYR A 238 -27.32 -13.80 6.81
N LYS A 239 -28.08 -13.64 7.89
CA LYS A 239 -28.07 -14.57 9.03
C LYS A 239 -28.58 -15.96 8.65
N THR A 240 -29.59 -16.08 7.79
CA THR A 240 -30.01 -17.38 7.26
C THR A 240 -28.90 -18.02 6.44
N ASN A 241 -28.22 -17.26 5.56
CA ASN A 241 -27.05 -17.74 4.82
C ASN A 241 -25.97 -18.25 5.78
N ILE A 242 -25.58 -17.49 6.80
CA ILE A 242 -24.58 -17.94 7.79
C ILE A 242 -25.05 -19.16 8.60
N ALA A 243 -26.34 -19.28 8.94
CA ALA A 243 -26.89 -20.47 9.59
C ALA A 243 -26.76 -21.72 8.71
N ILE A 244 -26.99 -21.58 7.40
CA ILE A 244 -26.76 -22.64 6.40
C ILE A 244 -25.28 -23.02 6.36
N LEU A 245 -24.39 -22.03 6.18
CA LEU A 245 -22.95 -22.28 6.06
C LEU A 245 -22.36 -22.94 7.31
N ASN A 246 -22.80 -22.53 8.51
CA ASN A 246 -22.36 -23.16 9.76
C ASN A 246 -22.85 -24.61 9.88
N HIS A 247 -24.08 -24.91 9.45
CA HIS A 247 -24.60 -26.29 9.49
C HIS A 247 -23.79 -27.23 8.59
N PHE A 248 -23.40 -26.76 7.40
CA PHE A 248 -22.68 -27.55 6.41
C PHE A 248 -21.17 -27.33 6.43
N LYS A 249 -20.63 -26.64 7.45
CA LYS A 249 -19.21 -26.25 7.49
C LYS A 249 -18.24 -27.42 7.27
N GLY A 250 -18.54 -28.59 7.84
CA GLY A 250 -17.71 -29.80 7.68
C GLY A 250 -17.82 -30.46 6.30
N ASP A 251 -18.80 -30.09 5.49
CA ASP A 251 -18.99 -30.56 4.12
C ASP A 251 -18.43 -29.59 3.06
N LEU A 252 -18.04 -28.38 3.48
CA LEU A 252 -17.65 -27.29 2.59
C LEU A 252 -16.13 -27.22 2.43
N ASN A 253 -15.68 -27.00 1.19
CA ASN A 253 -14.33 -26.57 0.91
C ASN A 253 -14.22 -25.07 1.24
N LEU A 254 -13.43 -24.72 2.25
CA LEU A 254 -13.18 -23.33 2.62
C LEU A 254 -11.91 -22.77 1.96
N ASP A 255 -11.10 -23.58 1.26
CA ASP A 255 -9.95 -23.05 0.50
C ASP A 255 -10.40 -22.10 -0.61
N GLU A 256 -11.57 -22.36 -1.20
CA GLU A 256 -12.21 -21.53 -2.22
C GLU A 256 -13.55 -21.01 -1.69
N VAL A 257 -13.75 -19.69 -1.67
CA VAL A 257 -14.98 -19.04 -1.18
C VAL A 257 -15.52 -18.08 -2.21
N TYR A 258 -16.84 -18.08 -2.37
CA TYR A 258 -17.53 -17.19 -3.29
C TYR A 258 -18.29 -16.10 -2.55
N ILE A 259 -18.21 -14.87 -3.03
CA ILE A 259 -18.94 -13.72 -2.49
C ILE A 259 -19.92 -13.21 -3.54
N ALA A 260 -21.16 -12.94 -3.14
CA ALA A 260 -22.15 -12.33 -4.02
C ALA A 260 -23.06 -11.36 -3.25
N SER A 261 -23.69 -10.44 -3.97
CA SER A 261 -24.70 -9.57 -3.39
C SER A 261 -25.90 -10.40 -2.91
N GLY A 262 -26.36 -10.12 -1.69
CA GLY A 262 -27.63 -10.64 -1.18
C GLY A 262 -28.84 -9.82 -1.63
N ASP A 263 -28.65 -8.67 -2.27
CA ASP A 263 -29.72 -7.78 -2.75
C ASP A 263 -30.17 -8.12 -4.18
N GLY A 264 -29.28 -8.70 -4.98
CA GLY A 264 -29.56 -9.28 -6.29
C GLY A 264 -29.60 -10.81 -6.26
N TYR A 265 -30.20 -11.42 -7.28
CA TYR A 265 -30.26 -12.88 -7.40
C TYR A 265 -29.41 -13.45 -8.55
N ALA A 266 -29.22 -12.67 -9.62
CA ALA A 266 -28.70 -13.15 -10.89
C ALA A 266 -27.27 -13.69 -10.76
N ASP A 267 -26.37 -12.91 -10.16
CA ASP A 267 -24.95 -13.25 -10.07
C ASP A 267 -24.73 -14.49 -9.19
N ALA A 268 -25.38 -14.54 -8.02
CA ALA A 268 -25.32 -15.69 -7.12
C ALA A 268 -25.96 -16.94 -7.73
N LEU A 269 -27.04 -16.80 -8.51
CA LEU A 269 -27.67 -17.90 -9.21
C LEU A 269 -26.73 -18.49 -10.26
N SER A 270 -26.18 -17.67 -11.16
CA SER A 270 -25.22 -18.13 -12.17
C SER A 270 -23.98 -18.74 -11.54
N GLY A 271 -23.48 -18.12 -10.46
CA GLY A 271 -22.31 -18.57 -9.71
C GLY A 271 -22.53 -19.82 -8.85
N SER A 272 -23.78 -20.19 -8.55
CA SER A 272 -24.09 -21.29 -7.63
C SER A 272 -23.56 -22.65 -8.10
N VAL A 273 -23.56 -22.90 -9.40
CA VAL A 273 -23.08 -24.17 -9.96
C VAL A 273 -21.55 -24.20 -9.96
N LEU A 274 -20.88 -23.08 -10.27
CA LEU A 274 -19.44 -22.96 -10.15
C LEU A 274 -18.99 -23.22 -8.72
N ALA A 275 -19.65 -22.58 -7.74
CA ALA A 275 -19.40 -22.85 -6.32
C ALA A 275 -19.63 -24.32 -5.96
N SER A 276 -20.66 -24.97 -6.51
CA SER A 276 -20.92 -26.38 -6.28
C SER A 276 -19.87 -27.33 -6.85
N LYS A 277 -19.22 -26.99 -7.98
CA LYS A 277 -18.10 -27.78 -8.56
C LYS A 277 -16.96 -27.89 -7.57
N ASN A 278 -16.68 -26.81 -6.85
CA ASN A 278 -15.61 -26.74 -5.86
C ASN A 278 -16.02 -27.13 -4.44
N LYS A 279 -17.30 -27.54 -4.25
CA LYS A 279 -17.92 -27.81 -2.94
C LYS A 279 -17.81 -26.62 -1.98
N SER A 280 -17.82 -25.41 -2.54
CA SER A 280 -17.51 -24.18 -1.84
C SER A 280 -18.78 -23.40 -1.50
N PRO A 281 -18.74 -22.58 -0.43
CA PRO A 281 -19.87 -21.75 -0.06
C PRO A 281 -20.00 -20.51 -0.95
N ILE A 282 -21.24 -20.01 -1.06
CA ILE A 282 -21.50 -18.61 -1.41
C ILE A 282 -21.88 -17.87 -0.12
N ILE A 283 -21.12 -16.82 0.20
CA ILE A 283 -21.43 -15.87 1.27
C ILE A 283 -22.17 -14.69 0.65
N LEU A 284 -23.38 -14.45 1.12
CA LEU A 284 -24.19 -13.31 0.69
C LEU A 284 -23.85 -12.08 1.53
N ILE A 285 -23.64 -10.95 0.87
CA ILE A 285 -23.26 -9.69 1.52
C ILE A 285 -24.12 -8.51 1.02
N ASN A 286 -24.05 -7.41 1.75
CA ASN A 286 -24.47 -6.08 1.30
C ASN A 286 -23.51 -5.04 1.87
N ASP A 287 -23.73 -3.77 1.52
CA ASP A 287 -22.91 -2.66 2.03
C ASP A 287 -22.95 -2.56 3.57
N ASN A 288 -24.08 -2.91 4.18
CA ASN A 288 -24.25 -2.93 5.63
C ASN A 288 -23.94 -4.32 6.21
N LEU A 289 -22.67 -4.71 6.11
CA LEU A 289 -22.17 -6.01 6.57
C LEU A 289 -22.66 -6.36 7.98
N ASN A 290 -23.50 -7.40 8.06
CA ASN A 290 -24.00 -7.86 9.33
C ASN A 290 -22.88 -8.51 10.17
N LYS A 291 -23.04 -8.48 11.50
CA LYS A 291 -22.05 -9.02 12.43
C LYS A 291 -21.77 -10.52 12.18
N SER A 292 -22.80 -11.33 11.91
CA SER A 292 -22.60 -12.77 11.70
C SER A 292 -21.75 -13.11 10.49
N THR A 293 -21.84 -12.34 9.40
CA THR A 293 -21.01 -12.53 8.21
C THR A 293 -19.57 -12.14 8.49
N LYS A 294 -19.34 -11.02 9.17
CA LYS A 294 -18.00 -10.62 9.64
C LYS A 294 -17.39 -11.68 10.56
N ASP A 295 -18.16 -12.20 11.51
CA ASP A 295 -17.72 -13.23 12.46
C ASP A 295 -17.41 -14.54 11.74
N PHE A 296 -18.23 -14.95 10.77
CA PHE A 296 -17.97 -16.14 9.96
C PHE A 296 -16.70 -16.00 9.11
N VAL A 297 -16.52 -14.88 8.41
CA VAL A 297 -15.33 -14.63 7.60
C VAL A 297 -14.08 -14.58 8.48
N SER A 298 -14.09 -13.79 9.55
CA SER A 298 -12.93 -13.63 10.45
C SER A 298 -12.50 -14.94 11.10
N THR A 299 -13.46 -15.76 11.56
CA THR A 299 -13.21 -17.06 12.21
C THR A 299 -12.62 -18.10 11.25
N ASN A 300 -12.93 -17.99 9.95
CA ASN A 300 -12.51 -18.96 8.94
C ASN A 300 -11.41 -18.43 8.01
N LYS A 301 -10.96 -17.19 8.20
CA LYS A 301 -10.07 -16.49 7.26
C LYS A 301 -8.79 -17.28 6.96
N SER A 302 -8.20 -17.96 7.95
CA SER A 302 -6.98 -18.76 7.77
C SER A 302 -7.16 -19.98 6.87
N ASN A 303 -8.40 -20.39 6.60
CA ASN A 303 -8.69 -21.51 5.71
C ASN A 303 -8.92 -21.03 4.28
N PHE A 304 -9.09 -19.73 4.04
CA PHE A 304 -9.39 -19.18 2.73
C PHE A 304 -8.08 -19.01 1.95
N LYS A 305 -8.00 -19.56 0.74
CA LYS A 305 -6.87 -19.37 -0.19
C LYS A 305 -7.27 -18.55 -1.40
N ASN A 306 -8.50 -18.74 -1.86
CA ASN A 306 -9.06 -18.04 -3.01
C ASN A 306 -10.44 -17.47 -2.65
N VAL A 307 -10.67 -16.21 -3.01
CA VAL A 307 -11.95 -15.52 -2.87
C VAL A 307 -12.40 -15.04 -4.24
N THR A 308 -13.45 -15.65 -4.75
CA THR A 308 -14.06 -15.26 -6.02
C THR A 308 -15.32 -14.42 -5.79
N ILE A 309 -15.36 -13.22 -6.34
CA ILE A 309 -16.48 -12.28 -6.23
C ILE A 309 -17.34 -12.36 -7.49
N PHE A 310 -18.65 -12.55 -7.31
CA PHE A 310 -19.64 -12.48 -8.37
C PHE A 310 -20.34 -11.11 -8.37
N GLY A 311 -20.29 -10.44 -9.52
CA GLY A 311 -20.91 -9.13 -9.72
C GLY A 311 -19.94 -7.96 -9.62
N GLY A 312 -20.28 -6.88 -10.31
CA GLY A 312 -19.47 -5.66 -10.38
C GLY A 312 -19.51 -4.82 -9.11
N GLU A 313 -18.73 -3.73 -9.10
CA GLU A 313 -18.62 -2.78 -7.98
C GLU A 313 -19.98 -2.18 -7.55
N ALA A 314 -20.94 -2.07 -8.47
CA ALA A 314 -22.26 -1.53 -8.18
C ALA A 314 -23.05 -2.37 -7.15
N VAL A 315 -22.78 -3.68 -7.08
CA VAL A 315 -23.53 -4.63 -6.23
C VAL A 315 -22.65 -5.31 -5.17
N VAL A 316 -21.34 -5.39 -5.40
CA VAL A 316 -20.34 -5.89 -4.46
C VAL A 316 -19.14 -4.95 -4.43
N LYS A 317 -19.21 -3.91 -3.60
CA LYS A 317 -18.21 -2.84 -3.50
C LYS A 317 -16.88 -3.33 -2.91
N GLU A 318 -15.77 -2.87 -3.48
CA GLU A 318 -14.42 -3.19 -3.00
C GLU A 318 -14.16 -2.76 -1.54
N PRO A 319 -14.61 -1.57 -1.06
CA PRO A 319 -14.54 -1.24 0.36
C PRO A 319 -15.25 -2.25 1.27
N THR A 320 -16.34 -2.85 0.81
CA THR A 320 -17.08 -3.89 1.55
C THR A 320 -16.28 -5.19 1.62
N ILE A 321 -15.64 -5.61 0.52
CA ILE A 321 -14.72 -6.75 0.48
C ILE A 321 -13.51 -6.50 1.40
N SER A 322 -12.90 -5.32 1.29
CA SER A 322 -11.79 -4.92 2.16
C SER A 322 -12.18 -4.88 3.63
N SER A 323 -13.42 -4.48 3.97
CA SER A 323 -13.90 -4.55 5.36
C SER A 323 -14.13 -5.99 5.86
N LEU A 324 -14.44 -6.95 4.98
CA LEU A 324 -14.66 -8.35 5.35
C LEU A 324 -13.35 -9.10 5.53
N PHE A 325 -12.44 -8.94 4.58
CA PHE A 325 -11.19 -9.68 4.54
C PHE A 325 -10.04 -8.88 5.17
N GLY A 326 -10.23 -7.61 5.53
CA GLY A 326 -9.26 -6.76 6.22
C GLY A 326 -8.35 -5.93 5.29
N ALA A 327 -7.61 -5.01 5.90
CA ALA A 327 -6.50 -4.25 5.31
C ALA A 327 -5.38 -5.17 4.79
N PHE A 328 -4.45 -4.65 3.98
CA PHE A 328 -3.23 -5.36 3.61
C PHE A 328 -2.49 -5.81 4.88
N ARG A 329 -2.21 -7.10 5.05
CA ARG A 329 -1.28 -7.57 6.09
C ARG A 329 0.15 -7.42 5.60
N SER A 330 1.10 -7.23 6.52
CA SER A 330 2.51 -7.24 6.15
C SER A 330 2.87 -8.58 5.46
N GLY A 331 3.50 -8.49 4.29
CA GLY A 331 3.80 -9.58 3.37
C GLY A 331 2.66 -10.00 2.43
N GLU A 332 1.43 -9.53 2.61
CA GLU A 332 0.27 -9.87 1.77
C GLU A 332 0.45 -9.26 0.38
N THR A 333 0.27 -10.09 -0.64
CA THR A 333 0.20 -9.66 -2.03
C THR A 333 -1.26 -9.70 -2.47
N ARG A 334 -1.72 -8.67 -3.20
CA ARG A 334 -3.02 -8.68 -3.88
C ARG A 334 -2.79 -8.48 -5.36
N SER A 335 -3.30 -9.41 -6.15
CA SER A 335 -3.28 -9.34 -7.61
C SER A 335 -4.66 -9.06 -8.16
N ASP A 336 -4.75 -8.23 -9.19
CA ASP A 336 -5.93 -8.13 -10.05
C ASP A 336 -5.50 -8.17 -11.51
N THR A 337 -6.19 -8.98 -12.31
CA THR A 337 -5.97 -9.10 -13.75
C THR A 337 -7.24 -8.69 -14.46
N LYS A 338 -7.13 -7.72 -15.37
CA LYS A 338 -8.25 -7.19 -16.12
C LYS A 338 -7.99 -7.23 -17.62
N GLU A 339 -8.95 -7.78 -18.32
CA GLU A 339 -9.11 -7.64 -19.77
C GLU A 339 -10.01 -6.43 -20.02
N VAL A 340 -9.50 -5.47 -20.78
CA VAL A 340 -10.22 -4.26 -21.17
C VAL A 340 -10.54 -4.40 -22.65
N ALA A 341 -11.82 -4.26 -23.00
CA ALA A 341 -12.32 -4.33 -24.38
C ALA A 341 -12.92 -2.98 -24.80
N ALA A 342 -12.78 -2.63 -26.09
CA ALA A 342 -13.24 -1.36 -26.62
C ALA A 342 -14.78 -1.21 -26.72
N GLU A 343 -15.41 -0.52 -25.77
CA GLU A 343 -16.76 0.04 -25.95
C GLU A 343 -16.66 1.54 -26.34
N ARG A 344 -16.70 1.83 -27.65
CA ARG A 344 -16.87 3.15 -28.33
C ARG A 344 -16.47 4.46 -27.59
N TRP A 345 -15.49 5.15 -28.20
CA TRP A 345 -15.19 6.61 -28.22
C TRP A 345 -14.84 7.38 -26.94
N ASP A 346 -14.88 6.79 -25.74
CA ASP A 346 -14.23 7.39 -24.57
C ASP A 346 -12.81 6.85 -24.40
N ARG A 347 -11.81 7.74 -24.34
CA ARG A 347 -10.40 7.46 -24.65
C ARG A 347 -9.57 6.98 -23.45
N SER A 348 -10.18 6.66 -22.31
CA SER A 348 -9.46 6.27 -21.10
C SER A 348 -10.21 5.22 -20.26
N TYR A 349 -9.54 4.12 -19.93
CA TYR A 349 -9.96 3.19 -18.88
C TYR A 349 -9.36 3.64 -17.55
N LEU A 350 -10.18 3.73 -16.51
CA LEU A 350 -9.77 4.15 -15.18
C LEU A 350 -10.29 3.17 -14.12
N LYS A 351 -9.38 2.59 -13.32
CA LYS A 351 -9.72 1.71 -12.19
C LYS A 351 -8.93 2.12 -10.96
N ASP A 352 -9.67 2.29 -9.86
CA ASP A 352 -9.12 2.63 -8.55
C ASP A 352 -9.10 1.40 -7.64
N TYR A 353 -7.90 1.05 -7.19
CA TYR A 353 -7.65 0.03 -6.17
C TYR A 353 -7.46 0.73 -4.83
N HIS A 354 -8.34 0.45 -3.87
CA HIS A 354 -8.24 1.05 -2.55
C HIS A 354 -7.35 0.18 -1.65
N ILE A 355 -6.33 0.80 -1.07
CA ILE A 355 -5.35 0.17 -0.21
C ILE A 355 -5.50 0.75 1.18
N ASP A 356 -5.59 -0.12 2.19
CA ASP A 356 -5.58 0.27 3.60
C ASP A 356 -4.30 -0.29 4.22
N LEU A 357 -3.41 0.59 4.65
CA LEU A 357 -2.16 0.25 5.32
C LEU A 357 -2.38 0.34 6.84
N PRO A 358 -2.34 -0.81 7.56
CA PRO A 358 -2.65 -0.84 8.98
C PRO A 358 -1.59 -0.14 9.82
N GLU A 359 -0.34 -0.09 9.35
CA GLU A 359 0.80 0.61 9.94
C GLU A 359 1.64 1.25 8.81
N SER A 360 2.61 2.08 9.17
CA SER A 360 3.54 2.61 8.17
C SER A 360 4.35 1.48 7.54
N GLY A 361 4.74 1.62 6.28
CA GLY A 361 5.60 0.65 5.61
C GLY A 361 5.63 0.81 4.11
N LYS A 362 6.28 -0.14 3.46
CA LYS A 362 6.57 -0.16 2.03
C LYS A 362 5.45 -0.82 1.23
N LEU A 363 5.03 -0.16 0.17
CA LEU A 363 4.11 -0.67 -0.84
C LEU A 363 4.90 -0.91 -2.14
N ASP A 364 5.04 -2.18 -2.52
CA ASP A 364 5.62 -2.60 -3.80
C ASP A 364 4.48 -2.89 -4.79
N ILE A 365 4.58 -2.40 -6.01
CA ILE A 365 3.57 -2.59 -7.06
C ILE A 365 4.23 -3.18 -8.30
N GLU A 366 4.05 -4.47 -8.56
CA GLU A 366 4.44 -5.13 -9.79
C GLU A 366 3.28 -5.08 -10.79
N TYR A 367 3.55 -4.88 -12.07
CA TYR A 367 2.51 -4.89 -13.09
C TYR A 367 2.98 -5.43 -14.43
N ASP A 368 2.08 -6.17 -15.07
CA ASP A 368 2.17 -6.59 -16.46
C ASP A 368 1.17 -5.77 -17.26
N ILE A 369 1.60 -5.14 -18.34
CA ILE A 369 0.74 -4.40 -19.27
C ILE A 369 0.93 -4.92 -20.68
N ASN A 370 -0.17 -5.08 -21.41
CA ASN A 370 -0.14 -5.53 -22.78
C ASN A 370 -1.16 -4.75 -23.61
N ASN A 371 -0.71 -4.30 -24.78
CA ASN A 371 -1.54 -3.68 -25.82
C ASN A 371 -2.26 -2.37 -25.43
N PHE A 372 -1.67 -1.59 -24.51
CA PHE A 372 -2.05 -0.20 -24.27
C PHE A 372 -1.15 0.76 -25.06
N THR A 373 -1.63 1.95 -25.41
CA THR A 373 -0.79 3.04 -26.01
C THR A 373 -0.22 3.98 -24.97
N ARG A 374 -0.91 4.12 -23.85
CA ARG A 374 -0.45 4.80 -22.65
C ARG A 374 -0.98 4.08 -21.42
N PHE A 375 -0.18 4.01 -20.38
CA PHE A 375 -0.53 3.43 -19.09
C PHE A 375 0.08 4.28 -17.98
N ASP A 376 -0.76 4.83 -17.12
CA ASP A 376 -0.36 5.55 -15.92
C ASP A 376 -0.73 4.68 -14.70
N LEU A 377 0.25 4.48 -13.82
CA LEU A 377 0.07 3.95 -12.48
C LEU A 377 0.29 5.09 -11.50
N ILE A 378 -0.75 5.46 -10.74
CA ILE A 378 -0.74 6.62 -9.86
C ILE A 378 -1.08 6.18 -8.45
N VAL A 379 -0.24 6.49 -7.47
CA VAL A 379 -0.59 6.34 -6.05
C VAL A 379 -1.07 7.68 -5.53
N LEU A 380 -2.26 7.68 -4.98
CA LEU A 380 -2.94 8.87 -4.45
C LEU A 380 -3.23 8.68 -2.97
N ASP A 381 -3.29 9.80 -2.24
CA ASP A 381 -3.95 9.81 -0.95
C ASP A 381 -5.49 9.68 -1.10
N ILE A 382 -6.19 9.49 0.00
CA ILE A 382 -7.66 9.37 0.00
C ILE A 382 -8.39 10.66 -0.43
N LYS A 383 -7.69 11.79 -0.54
CA LYS A 383 -8.21 13.07 -1.03
C LYS A 383 -7.96 13.27 -2.53
N ASN A 384 -7.41 12.27 -3.23
CA ASN A 384 -6.97 12.31 -4.63
C ASN A 384 -5.76 13.22 -4.89
N ASN A 385 -4.95 13.55 -3.88
CA ASN A 385 -3.67 14.18 -4.13
C ASN A 385 -2.68 13.12 -4.65
N GLU A 386 -1.95 13.45 -5.71
CA GLU A 386 -0.90 12.60 -6.25
C GLU A 386 0.26 12.54 -5.26
N ILE A 387 0.56 11.32 -4.80
CA ILE A 387 1.77 11.03 -4.04
C ILE A 387 2.88 10.72 -5.04
N ILE A 388 2.60 9.79 -5.95
CA ILE A 388 3.58 9.32 -6.92
C ILE A 388 2.91 8.84 -8.21
N LYS A 389 3.63 8.93 -9.33
CA LYS A 389 3.12 8.55 -10.65
C LYS A 389 4.20 7.97 -11.56
N LYS A 390 3.96 6.79 -12.10
CA LYS A 390 4.73 6.18 -13.18
C LYS A 390 3.89 6.15 -14.45
N SER A 391 4.44 6.63 -15.56
CA SER A 391 3.70 6.77 -16.84
C SER A 391 4.50 6.19 -18.00
N TYR A 392 3.83 5.37 -18.81
CA TYR A 392 4.36 4.91 -20.10
C TYR A 392 3.61 5.59 -21.22
N ASN A 393 4.33 6.33 -22.06
CA ASN A 393 3.78 6.99 -23.24
C ASN A 393 4.24 6.28 -24.51
N TYR A 394 3.41 6.32 -25.56
CA TYR A 394 3.74 5.86 -26.91
C TYR A 394 4.16 4.38 -26.99
N LEU A 395 3.48 3.52 -26.24
CA LEU A 395 3.63 2.07 -26.35
C LEU A 395 3.17 1.63 -27.75
N LYS A 396 4.12 1.47 -28.68
CA LYS A 396 3.88 0.99 -30.05
C LYS A 396 4.07 -0.53 -30.12
N ASN A 397 3.29 -1.20 -30.98
CA ASN A 397 3.43 -2.61 -31.40
C ASN A 397 3.14 -3.71 -30.36
N ASN A 398 1.97 -3.72 -29.71
CA ASN A 398 1.53 -4.82 -28.83
C ASN A 398 2.59 -5.25 -27.80
N LYS A 399 3.38 -4.29 -27.30
CA LYS A 399 4.51 -4.60 -26.43
C LYS A 399 3.98 -4.99 -25.06
N SER A 400 4.25 -6.23 -24.66
CA SER A 400 4.10 -6.66 -23.27
C SER A 400 5.23 -6.05 -22.45
N ILE A 401 4.89 -5.34 -21.38
CA ILE A 401 5.84 -4.79 -20.43
C ILE A 401 5.55 -5.44 -19.09
N HIS A 402 6.60 -5.99 -18.51
CA HIS A 402 6.65 -6.35 -17.11
C HIS A 402 7.55 -5.31 -16.43
N ASP A 403 7.02 -4.64 -15.41
CA ASP A 403 7.78 -3.66 -14.64
C ASP A 403 7.27 -3.64 -13.20
N ASN A 404 7.98 -2.94 -12.33
CA ASN A 404 7.58 -2.72 -10.97
C ASN A 404 7.75 -1.26 -10.58
N TYR A 405 7.00 -0.88 -9.56
CA TYR A 405 7.19 0.34 -8.83
C TYR A 405 7.31 -0.01 -7.35
N ASN A 406 8.57 -0.12 -6.92
CA ASN A 406 8.91 -0.54 -5.57
C ASN A 406 9.36 0.67 -4.74
N ASP A 407 9.51 0.43 -3.43
CA ASP A 407 10.02 1.39 -2.44
C ASP A 407 9.10 2.56 -2.10
N ILE A 408 7.81 2.45 -2.37
CA ILE A 408 6.83 3.49 -1.99
C ILE A 408 6.54 3.35 -0.49
N ARG A 409 7.23 4.11 0.36
CA ARG A 409 7.06 4.03 1.81
C ARG A 409 5.99 5.01 2.26
N LEU A 410 4.88 4.49 2.77
CA LEU A 410 3.71 5.30 3.11
C LEU A 410 3.44 5.27 4.62
N PRO A 411 2.95 6.37 5.21
CA PRO A 411 2.44 6.34 6.57
C PRO A 411 1.21 5.44 6.66
N LYS A 412 0.84 5.06 7.90
CA LYS A 412 -0.44 4.40 8.16
C LYS A 412 -1.59 5.21 7.57
N GLY A 413 -2.44 4.60 6.75
CA GLY A 413 -3.49 5.33 6.08
C GLY A 413 -4.17 4.57 4.95
N LYS A 414 -5.07 5.28 4.27
CA LYS A 414 -5.79 4.78 3.11
C LYS A 414 -5.29 5.48 1.86
N TYR A 415 -5.06 4.69 0.82
CA TYR A 415 -4.48 5.10 -0.44
C TYR A 415 -5.29 4.55 -1.61
N ILE A 416 -5.11 5.16 -2.77
CA ILE A 416 -5.69 4.71 -4.02
C ILE A 416 -4.55 4.44 -4.98
N VAL A 417 -4.45 3.22 -5.49
CA VAL A 417 -3.65 2.92 -6.66
C VAL A 417 -4.57 3.00 -7.86
N ARG A 418 -4.40 4.04 -8.65
CA ARG A 418 -5.20 4.31 -9.86
C ARG A 418 -4.45 3.81 -11.08
N VAL A 419 -5.07 2.90 -11.80
CA VAL A 419 -4.68 2.52 -13.15
C VAL A 419 -5.45 3.38 -14.13
N HIS A 420 -4.74 4.07 -15.00
CA HIS A 420 -5.32 4.88 -16.06
C HIS A 420 -4.66 4.52 -17.40
N ALA A 421 -5.42 3.88 -18.28
CA ALA A 421 -4.90 3.31 -19.52
C ALA A 421 -5.63 3.85 -20.76
N PHE A 422 -4.92 3.96 -21.88
CA PHE A 422 -5.42 4.51 -23.15
C PHE A 422 -5.19 3.52 -24.30
N ASN A 423 -6.19 3.40 -25.19
CA ASN A 423 -6.34 2.40 -26.26
C ASN A 423 -6.71 1.01 -25.72
N MET A 424 -7.81 0.43 -26.22
CA MET A 424 -8.76 -0.28 -25.35
C MET A 424 -8.88 -1.80 -25.54
N ASP A 425 -8.02 -2.45 -26.32
CA ASP A 425 -8.01 -3.92 -26.45
C ASP A 425 -6.77 -4.47 -25.75
N GLY A 426 -6.70 -4.28 -24.43
CA GLY A 426 -5.48 -4.53 -23.65
C GLY A 426 -5.75 -5.32 -22.39
N THR A 427 -4.70 -5.93 -21.87
CA THR A 427 -4.73 -6.64 -20.58
C THR A 427 -3.72 -6.02 -19.65
N TYR A 428 -4.08 -5.84 -18.39
CA TYR A 428 -3.10 -5.59 -17.35
C TYR A 428 -3.29 -6.52 -16.16
N THR A 429 -2.19 -6.86 -15.52
CA THR A 429 -2.16 -7.44 -14.19
C THR A 429 -1.45 -6.46 -13.28
N ILE A 430 -2.01 -6.18 -12.12
CA ILE A 430 -1.36 -5.41 -11.06
C ILE A 430 -1.26 -6.28 -9.82
N LYS A 431 -0.09 -6.31 -9.20
CA LYS A 431 0.19 -6.98 -7.94
C LYS A 431 0.75 -5.95 -6.97
N ALA A 432 0.04 -5.69 -5.89
CA ALA A 432 0.53 -4.85 -4.81
C ALA A 432 0.95 -5.73 -3.63
N LYS A 433 2.07 -5.42 -2.99
CA LYS A 433 2.57 -6.09 -1.78
C LYS A 433 2.90 -5.04 -0.72
N TYR A 434 2.36 -5.22 0.48
CA TYR A 434 2.70 -4.36 1.61
C TYR A 434 3.74 -5.05 2.50
N THR A 435 4.78 -4.34 2.90
CA THR A 435 5.77 -4.78 3.90
C THR A 435 5.82 -3.75 5.02
N GLN A 436 5.48 -4.15 6.24
CA GLN A 436 5.66 -3.28 7.40
C GLN A 436 7.15 -3.02 7.63
N GLU A 437 7.52 -1.74 7.70
CA GLU A 437 8.88 -1.30 7.99
C GLU A 437 8.91 -0.51 9.31
N GLY A 438 10.05 -0.58 10.01
CA GLY A 438 10.23 0.05 11.32
C GLY A 438 10.70 1.50 11.26
N GLU A 439 11.37 1.96 12.31
CA GLU A 439 12.13 3.22 12.29
C GLU A 439 13.33 3.12 11.33
N GLY A 440 13.82 4.27 10.84
CA GLY A 440 14.98 4.33 9.93
C GLY A 440 14.63 4.36 8.44
N PHE A 441 13.36 4.56 8.10
CA PHE A 441 12.90 4.71 6.71
C PHE A 441 12.08 5.99 6.53
N GLU A 442 12.22 6.61 5.37
CA GLU A 442 11.40 7.75 4.94
C GLU A 442 9.92 7.37 4.81
N LYS A 443 9.05 8.38 4.74
CA LYS A 443 7.61 8.22 4.50
C LYS A 443 7.10 9.32 3.59
N GLU A 444 6.54 8.90 2.46
CA GLU A 444 5.93 9.72 1.43
C GLU A 444 4.54 10.26 1.82
N SER A 445 4.17 11.48 1.46
CA SER A 445 5.00 12.51 0.81
C SER A 445 5.65 13.43 1.84
N ASN A 446 6.94 13.70 1.69
CA ASN A 446 7.76 14.57 2.56
C ASN A 446 8.34 15.78 1.78
N ASN A 447 7.69 16.16 0.66
CA ASN A 447 8.24 17.09 -0.33
C ASN A 447 8.13 18.58 0.03
N ASP A 448 7.70 18.88 1.26
CA ASP A 448 7.61 20.21 1.81
C ASP A 448 8.18 20.22 3.23
N ILE A 449 8.78 21.35 3.63
CA ILE A 449 9.34 21.54 4.96
C ILE A 449 8.33 21.24 6.09
N LYS A 450 7.02 21.41 5.85
CA LYS A 450 5.94 21.10 6.79
C LYS A 450 5.63 19.61 6.91
N THR A 451 5.91 18.83 5.87
CA THR A 451 5.71 17.37 5.82
C THR A 451 7.00 16.59 6.04
N ALA A 452 8.11 17.29 6.32
CA ALA A 452 9.43 16.72 6.54
C ALA A 452 9.42 15.52 7.51
N ASN A 453 10.10 14.45 7.13
CA ASN A 453 10.32 13.31 8.01
C ASN A 453 11.29 13.68 9.13
N VAL A 454 11.11 13.11 10.33
CA VAL A 454 12.03 13.37 11.45
C VAL A 454 13.22 12.41 11.35
N ILE A 455 14.43 12.95 11.45
CA ILE A 455 15.66 12.19 11.61
C ILE A 455 16.34 12.60 12.92
N GLU A 456 16.89 11.63 13.64
CA GLU A 456 17.68 11.88 14.83
C GLU A 456 19.17 11.92 14.45
N PRO A 457 19.96 12.90 14.93
CA PRO A 457 21.40 12.90 14.73
C PRO A 457 22.05 11.58 15.17
N ASN A 458 23.07 11.13 14.45
CA ASN A 458 23.77 9.85 14.59
C ASN A 458 22.93 8.60 14.31
N LYS A 459 21.71 8.74 13.78
CA LYS A 459 20.93 7.63 13.21
C LYS A 459 20.80 7.82 11.71
N SER A 460 20.89 6.71 10.97
CA SER A 460 20.65 6.71 9.54
C SER A 460 19.16 6.63 9.22
N ILE A 461 18.77 7.23 8.09
CA ILE A 461 17.47 7.03 7.45
C ILE A 461 17.66 6.61 6.00
N ILE A 462 16.90 5.62 5.56
CA ILE A 462 16.87 5.17 4.16
C ILE A 462 15.74 5.89 3.45
N GLY A 463 16.07 6.52 2.33
CA GLY A 463 15.13 7.23 1.48
C GLY A 463 15.28 6.93 -0.01
N SER A 464 14.42 7.52 -0.83
CA SER A 464 14.33 7.31 -2.27
C SER A 464 13.74 8.51 -3.00
N ILE A 465 14.45 8.97 -4.02
CA ILE A 465 13.92 9.95 -4.98
C ILE A 465 13.27 9.21 -6.15
N HIS A 466 11.96 9.33 -6.29
CA HIS A 466 11.15 8.61 -7.27
C HIS A 466 10.95 9.33 -8.60
N SER A 467 11.19 10.64 -8.66
CA SER A 467 11.10 11.44 -9.90
C SER A 467 11.96 12.70 -9.82
N TYR A 468 12.09 13.45 -10.92
CA TYR A 468 12.80 14.74 -10.89
C TYR A 468 12.13 15.81 -10.01
N ASN A 469 10.81 15.71 -9.81
CA ASN A 469 10.07 16.64 -8.94
C ASN A 469 9.99 16.14 -7.51
N ASP A 470 10.56 14.97 -7.24
CA ASP A 470 10.59 14.39 -5.93
C ASP A 470 11.73 15.01 -5.13
N VAL A 471 11.40 15.47 -3.92
CA VAL A 471 12.29 16.23 -3.05
C VAL A 471 12.01 15.75 -1.65
N ASP A 472 13.04 15.36 -0.92
CA ASP A 472 12.88 14.87 0.45
C ASP A 472 13.31 15.93 1.45
N TYR A 473 12.44 16.25 2.41
CA TYR A 473 12.80 17.05 3.57
C TYR A 473 12.91 16.19 4.84
N TYR A 474 14.02 16.36 5.54
CA TYR A 474 14.25 15.77 6.86
C TYR A 474 14.42 16.86 7.90
N LYS A 475 13.74 16.74 9.04
CA LYS A 475 13.82 17.65 10.18
C LYS A 475 14.61 17.01 11.32
N PHE A 476 15.52 17.76 11.91
CA PHE A 476 16.22 17.35 13.13
C PHE A 476 16.41 18.52 14.10
N THR A 477 16.71 18.20 15.36
CA THR A 477 16.96 19.18 16.41
C THR A 477 18.27 18.87 17.10
N LEU A 478 19.12 19.89 17.21
CA LEU A 478 20.33 19.87 18.02
C LEU A 478 20.00 20.44 19.39
N ASN A 479 20.12 19.62 20.44
CA ASN A 479 19.81 20.04 21.80
C ASN A 479 20.94 20.90 22.40
N GLU A 480 22.16 20.69 21.94
CA GLU A 480 23.36 21.43 22.33
C GLU A 480 24.08 21.96 21.09
N LYS A 481 25.00 22.89 21.29
CA LYS A 481 25.93 23.28 20.23
C LYS A 481 26.87 22.13 19.91
N GLY A 482 27.22 21.96 18.64
CA GLY A 482 28.15 20.90 18.24
C GLY A 482 28.51 20.94 16.77
N SER A 483 29.37 20.00 16.36
CA SER A 483 29.75 19.83 14.96
C SER A 483 28.89 18.79 14.25
N LEU A 484 28.54 19.06 13.00
CA LEU A 484 27.73 18.24 12.13
C LEU A 484 28.48 17.94 10.83
N LYS A 485 28.47 16.69 10.38
CA LYS A 485 28.72 16.30 9.00
C LYS A 485 27.51 15.52 8.47
N MET A 486 27.03 15.90 7.31
CA MET A 486 26.02 15.12 6.60
C MET A 486 26.74 14.06 5.76
N ASN A 487 26.29 12.81 5.88
CA ASN A 487 26.76 11.71 5.05
C ASN A 487 25.62 11.19 4.19
N LEU A 488 25.86 11.07 2.88
CA LEU A 488 24.93 10.45 1.95
C LEU A 488 25.61 9.24 1.31
N LYS A 489 25.03 8.05 1.51
CA LYS A 489 25.41 6.82 0.82
C LYS A 489 24.35 6.42 -0.16
N HIS A 490 24.74 5.87 -1.31
CA HIS A 490 23.80 5.37 -2.30
C HIS A 490 24.44 4.33 -3.21
N ASN A 491 23.65 3.66 -4.05
CA ASN A 491 24.19 2.76 -5.07
C ASN A 491 24.82 3.54 -6.23
N GLN A 492 25.60 2.86 -7.08
CA GLN A 492 26.22 3.50 -8.24
C GLN A 492 25.15 3.81 -9.31
N TYR A 493 24.96 5.10 -9.62
CA TYR A 493 23.93 5.60 -10.54
C TYR A 493 24.50 6.28 -11.78
N GLY A 494 25.81 6.19 -12.00
CA GLY A 494 26.46 6.74 -13.18
C GLY A 494 26.44 8.27 -13.18
N ARG A 495 25.82 8.86 -14.22
CA ARG A 495 25.72 10.32 -14.37
C ARG A 495 24.69 11.00 -13.47
N TYR A 496 23.89 10.22 -12.72
CA TYR A 496 22.80 10.72 -11.87
C TYR A 496 23.26 10.83 -10.43
N GLY A 497 22.91 11.89 -9.73
CA GLY A 497 23.35 12.12 -8.36
C GLY A 497 22.33 12.92 -7.57
N PHE A 498 22.75 13.32 -6.38
CA PHE A 498 21.91 14.02 -5.40
C PHE A 498 22.51 15.38 -5.09
N ARG A 499 21.65 16.39 -4.95
CA ARG A 499 21.98 17.62 -4.26
C ARG A 499 21.47 17.51 -2.83
N VAL A 500 22.34 17.76 -1.87
CA VAL A 500 22.02 17.72 -0.44
C VAL A 500 22.29 19.09 0.16
N SER A 501 21.25 19.71 0.72
CA SER A 501 21.33 21.04 1.32
C SER A 501 20.96 20.98 2.80
N LEU A 502 21.76 21.64 3.64
CA LEU A 502 21.42 21.93 5.02
C LEU A 502 20.72 23.29 5.08
N LEU A 503 19.59 23.35 5.75
CA LEU A 503 18.73 24.53 5.84
C LEU A 503 18.46 24.89 7.30
N ASP A 504 18.30 26.19 7.56
CA ASP A 504 17.81 26.70 8.85
C ASP A 504 16.28 26.56 9.00
N GLU A 505 15.74 27.00 10.14
CA GLU A 505 14.30 26.95 10.42
C GLU A 505 13.43 27.82 9.49
N ASN A 506 14.04 28.76 8.77
CA ASN A 506 13.40 29.66 7.82
C ASN A 506 13.56 29.19 6.36
N ASN A 507 14.02 27.95 6.15
CA ASN A 507 14.27 27.35 4.84
C ASN A 507 15.40 28.07 4.06
N LYS A 508 16.32 28.75 4.75
CA LYS A 508 17.50 29.36 4.15
C LYS A 508 18.65 28.35 4.13
N SER A 509 19.29 28.21 2.98
CA SER A 509 20.46 27.33 2.83
C SER A 509 21.64 27.83 3.65
N ILE A 510 22.18 26.92 4.48
CA ILE A 510 23.42 27.11 5.25
C ILE A 510 24.59 26.58 4.41
N THR A 511 24.49 25.35 3.92
CA THR A 511 25.51 24.74 3.05
C THR A 511 24.86 23.72 2.11
N GLU A 512 25.56 23.37 1.04
CA GLU A 512 25.18 22.26 0.16
C GLU A 512 26.40 21.46 -0.32
N PHE A 513 26.17 20.23 -0.74
CA PHE A 513 27.14 19.44 -1.51
C PHE A 513 26.42 18.56 -2.53
N ILE A 514 27.17 18.08 -3.53
CA ILE A 514 26.69 17.15 -4.54
C ILE A 514 27.27 15.77 -4.25
N SER A 515 26.41 14.76 -4.19
CA SER A 515 26.82 13.35 -4.21
C SER A 515 26.62 12.83 -5.63
N GLY A 516 27.70 12.77 -6.41
CA GLY A 516 27.66 12.27 -7.78
C GLY A 516 27.35 10.77 -7.82
N GLY A 517 26.77 10.28 -8.92
CA GLY A 517 26.37 8.86 -9.05
C GLY A 517 27.50 7.84 -8.98
N GLU A 518 28.74 8.28 -9.20
CA GLU A 518 29.96 7.48 -9.02
C GLU A 518 30.49 7.55 -7.57
N ASP A 519 30.14 8.62 -6.84
CA ASP A 519 30.59 8.90 -5.48
C ASP A 519 29.58 8.35 -4.46
N ILE A 520 29.54 7.02 -4.35
CA ILE A 520 28.55 6.25 -3.56
C ILE A 520 28.55 6.54 -2.05
N ASN A 521 29.46 7.37 -1.55
CA ASN A 521 29.59 7.71 -0.14
C ASN A 521 30.22 9.10 0.02
N SER A 522 29.38 10.13 0.06
CA SER A 522 29.78 11.53 0.08
C SER A 522 29.54 12.18 1.44
N TYR A 523 30.34 13.19 1.77
CA TYR A 523 30.23 13.93 3.03
C TYR A 523 30.18 15.43 2.77
N SER A 524 29.42 16.16 3.57
CA SER A 524 29.58 17.60 3.69
C SER A 524 30.90 17.94 4.38
N ASN A 525 31.30 19.21 4.28
CA ASN A 525 32.28 19.78 5.21
C ASN A 525 31.75 19.73 6.65
N LYS A 526 32.66 19.86 7.62
CA LYS A 526 32.34 19.85 9.05
C LYS A 526 31.80 21.23 9.45
N LEU A 527 30.52 21.34 9.77
CA LEU A 527 29.95 22.62 10.22
C LEU A 527 29.73 22.61 11.73
N ARG A 528 29.95 23.74 12.39
CA ARG A 528 29.65 23.91 13.81
C ARG A 528 28.35 24.67 13.96
N LEU A 529 27.32 24.04 14.47
CA LEU A 529 25.98 24.63 14.54
C LEU A 529 25.59 24.93 15.99
N PRO A 530 24.90 26.05 16.26
CA PRO A 530 24.29 26.27 17.57
C PRO A 530 23.17 25.26 17.82
N LYS A 531 22.68 25.20 19.07
CA LYS A 531 21.45 24.47 19.38
C LYS A 531 20.29 25.06 18.57
N GLY A 532 19.45 24.22 18.00
CA GLY A 532 18.41 24.69 17.09
C GLY A 532 17.71 23.57 16.34
N THR A 533 16.74 23.97 15.52
CA THR A 533 16.04 23.07 14.58
C THR A 533 16.54 23.35 13.18
N TYR A 534 16.84 22.29 12.45
CA TYR A 534 17.42 22.34 11.11
C TYR A 534 16.73 21.34 10.20
N PHE A 535 16.95 21.52 8.90
CA PHE A 535 16.41 20.63 7.88
C PHE A 535 17.50 20.19 6.91
N VAL A 536 17.40 18.95 6.44
CA VAL A 536 18.13 18.48 5.25
C VAL A 536 17.15 18.36 4.11
N ARG A 537 17.52 18.90 2.95
CA ARG A 537 16.77 18.79 1.71
C ARG A 537 17.59 17.97 0.72
N ILE A 538 17.01 16.91 0.18
CA ILE A 538 17.63 16.04 -0.82
C ILE A 538 16.80 16.10 -2.09
N GLU A 539 17.45 16.31 -3.23
CA GLU A 539 16.79 16.31 -4.53
C GLU A 539 17.68 15.70 -5.61
N CYS A 540 17.07 15.29 -6.72
CA CYS A 540 17.79 14.77 -7.88
C CYS A 540 18.61 15.88 -8.56
N GLU A 541 19.92 15.68 -8.74
CA GLU A 541 20.76 16.63 -9.51
C GLU A 541 20.48 16.49 -11.01
N LYS A 542 20.32 15.26 -11.51
CA LYS A 542 20.07 14.93 -12.92
C LYS A 542 19.14 13.72 -13.03
N TRP A 543 18.09 13.86 -13.82
CA TRP A 543 16.98 12.91 -13.86
C TRP A 543 17.36 11.50 -14.35
N ASN A 544 16.97 10.49 -13.55
CA ASN A 544 16.93 9.07 -13.88
C ASN A 544 15.47 8.58 -13.99
N ASP A 545 15.19 7.64 -14.90
CA ASP A 545 13.85 7.02 -15.06
C ASP A 545 13.50 6.06 -13.90
N GLU A 546 14.49 5.68 -13.08
CA GLU A 546 14.35 4.74 -11.95
C GLU A 546 14.53 5.42 -10.59
N PRO A 547 13.84 4.95 -9.53
CA PRO A 547 14.00 5.46 -8.17
C PRO A 547 15.46 5.39 -7.70
N LEU A 548 15.95 6.47 -7.12
CA LEU A 548 17.30 6.59 -6.57
C LEU A 548 17.25 6.47 -5.05
N GLN A 549 17.66 5.32 -4.52
CA GLN A 549 17.73 5.09 -3.08
C GLN A 549 19.01 5.67 -2.48
N TYR A 550 18.91 6.11 -1.23
CA TYR A 550 20.04 6.60 -0.46
C TYR A 550 19.87 6.28 1.04
N GLU A 551 20.98 6.36 1.78
CA GLU A 551 21.03 6.36 3.23
C GLU A 551 21.64 7.69 3.67
N LEU A 552 20.88 8.49 4.43
CA LEU A 552 21.32 9.75 5.03
C LEU A 552 21.69 9.50 6.49
N ASN A 553 22.88 9.95 6.89
CA ASN A 553 23.29 10.04 8.29
C ASN A 553 23.76 11.46 8.63
N LEU A 554 23.51 11.86 9.88
CA LEU A 554 23.91 13.14 10.44
C LEU A 554 24.92 12.91 11.56
N ASP A 555 26.20 12.85 11.22
CA ASP A 555 27.30 12.66 12.17
C ASP A 555 27.41 13.92 13.04
N TYR A 556 26.96 13.85 14.29
CA TYR A 556 26.86 14.97 15.20
C TYR A 556 27.58 14.72 16.52
N ASP A 557 28.52 15.61 16.84
CA ASP A 557 29.29 15.60 18.08
C ASP A 557 29.07 16.90 18.86
N ILE A 558 28.84 16.79 20.16
CA ILE A 558 28.69 17.96 21.05
C ILE A 558 30.06 18.62 21.23
N GLU A 559 30.13 19.93 21.04
CA GLU A 559 31.35 20.71 21.21
C GLU A 559 31.19 21.78 22.30
N GLY A 560 32.31 22.25 22.87
CA GLY A 560 32.32 23.21 23.97
C GLY A 560 32.01 24.67 23.54
N GLU A 561 31.87 25.55 24.53
CA GLU A 561 31.60 26.99 24.29
C GLU A 561 32.71 27.76 23.56
N ASN A 562 33.91 27.17 23.45
CA ASN A 562 35.06 27.83 22.84
C ASN A 562 35.11 27.63 21.32
N TYR A 563 34.19 26.86 20.76
CA TYR A 563 34.12 26.68 19.32
C TYR A 563 33.28 27.79 18.68
N GLU A 564 33.46 28.09 17.41
CA GLU A 564 32.61 29.00 16.65
C GLU A 564 31.23 28.37 16.32
N SER A 565 30.32 29.14 15.72
CA SER A 565 29.04 28.65 15.21
C SER A 565 28.65 29.32 13.89
N GLU A 566 28.20 28.51 12.94
CA GLU A 566 27.76 28.87 11.59
C GLU A 566 26.26 29.18 11.50
N PRO A 567 25.85 30.06 10.55
CA PRO A 567 26.71 30.90 9.71
C PRO A 567 27.29 32.09 10.48
N ASN A 568 28.54 32.48 10.24
CA ASN A 568 29.15 33.70 10.82
C ASN A 568 29.92 34.55 9.78
N ASP A 569 29.60 34.37 8.49
CA ASP A 569 30.25 34.96 7.31
C ASP A 569 30.15 36.49 7.20
N TYR A 570 29.31 37.10 8.05
CA TYR A 570 29.00 38.52 8.04
C TYR A 570 29.00 39.10 9.45
N ILE A 571 29.27 40.40 9.55
CA ILE A 571 29.40 41.12 10.83
C ILE A 571 28.15 41.02 11.72
N GLN A 572 26.94 40.97 11.16
CA GLN A 572 25.71 40.85 11.93
C GLN A 572 25.52 39.45 12.55
N ASP A 573 26.20 38.45 12.03
CA ASP A 573 26.14 37.04 12.44
C ASP A 573 27.36 36.65 13.30
N ALA A 574 28.23 37.62 13.62
CA ALA A 574 29.51 37.41 14.27
C ALA A 574 29.40 36.70 15.64
N ASN A 575 30.29 35.73 15.87
CA ASN A 575 30.35 35.01 17.13
C ASN A 575 30.99 35.86 18.23
N TYR A 576 30.38 35.90 19.41
CA TYR A 576 30.93 36.64 20.54
C TYR A 576 32.10 35.89 21.19
N ILE A 577 33.27 36.53 21.26
CA ILE A 577 34.45 35.98 21.94
C ILE A 577 34.89 36.88 23.09
N LYS A 578 35.40 36.25 24.15
CA LYS A 578 35.98 36.93 25.31
C LYS A 578 37.48 37.09 25.10
N CYS A 579 38.01 38.25 25.52
CA CYS A 579 39.46 38.43 25.58
C CYS A 579 40.11 37.40 26.52
N ASP A 580 41.38 37.12 26.27
CA ASP A 580 42.22 36.22 27.06
C ASP A 580 41.72 34.76 27.11
N LYS A 581 40.94 34.37 26.10
CA LYS A 581 40.39 33.02 25.94
C LYS A 581 40.60 32.57 24.50
N GLU A 582 40.99 31.30 24.34
CA GLU A 582 41.14 30.68 23.03
C GLU A 582 39.79 30.22 22.49
N TYR A 583 39.57 30.52 21.21
CA TYR A 583 38.42 30.06 20.45
C TYR A 583 38.87 29.31 19.21
N ILE A 584 38.16 28.25 18.85
CA ILE A 584 38.46 27.41 17.69
C ILE A 584 37.44 27.69 16.61
N GLY A 585 37.91 28.13 15.44
CA GLY A 585 37.12 28.31 14.23
C GLY A 585 37.53 27.36 13.12
N ASN A 586 36.81 27.37 12.00
CA ASN A 586 36.97 26.49 10.86
C ASN A 586 36.39 27.08 9.59
N ILE A 587 37.30 27.45 8.71
CA ILE A 587 36.98 27.83 7.35
C ILE A 587 36.40 26.63 6.61
N GLN A 588 35.18 26.74 6.10
CA GLN A 588 34.47 25.73 5.33
C GLN A 588 34.90 25.74 3.85
N SER A 589 35.17 26.92 3.31
CA SER A 589 35.49 27.12 1.89
C SER A 589 36.43 28.31 1.66
N ARG A 590 36.85 28.54 0.41
CA ARG A 590 37.72 29.70 0.09
C ARG A 590 37.03 31.06 0.19
N ASP A 591 35.70 31.06 0.12
CA ASP A 591 34.88 32.27 0.18
C ASP A 591 34.34 32.52 1.60
N ASP A 592 34.64 31.61 2.52
CA ASP A 592 34.20 31.67 3.91
C ASP A 592 35.03 32.67 4.73
N ARG A 593 34.35 33.37 5.64
CA ARG A 593 34.90 34.48 6.42
C ARG A 593 34.27 34.57 7.79
N ASP A 594 34.96 34.04 8.78
CA ASP A 594 34.42 34.00 10.12
C ASP A 594 34.57 35.36 10.81
N TYR A 595 33.46 35.97 11.22
CA TYR A 595 33.48 37.18 12.04
C TYR A 595 33.34 36.86 13.53
N TYR A 596 34.21 37.48 14.32
CA TYR A 596 34.16 37.47 15.76
C TYR A 596 33.92 38.87 16.32
N LYS A 597 33.05 38.97 17.31
CA LYS A 597 32.73 40.20 18.02
C LYS A 597 33.42 40.24 19.38
N ILE A 598 34.12 41.33 19.63
CA ILE A 598 34.82 41.61 20.89
C ILE A 598 34.33 42.94 21.48
N ASN A 599 34.17 42.98 22.80
CA ASN A 599 33.81 44.19 23.52
C ASN A 599 34.90 44.56 24.54
N LEU A 600 35.43 45.77 24.43
CA LEU A 600 36.44 46.35 25.30
C LEU A 600 35.78 47.31 26.28
N ASN A 601 35.89 47.02 27.57
CA ASN A 601 35.30 47.81 28.65
C ASN A 601 36.20 48.95 29.15
N SER A 602 37.43 49.04 28.64
CA SER A 602 38.40 50.11 28.88
C SER A 602 39.34 50.20 27.69
N ASP A 603 40.00 51.34 27.53
CA ASP A 603 41.12 51.48 26.60
C ASP A 603 42.11 50.35 26.87
N SER A 604 42.48 49.64 25.81
CA SER A 604 43.21 48.39 25.90
C SER A 604 44.22 48.30 24.77
N LYS A 605 45.41 47.81 25.09
CA LYS A 605 46.36 47.32 24.10
C LYS A 605 46.09 45.84 23.89
N ILE A 606 45.72 45.45 22.67
CA ILE A 606 45.35 44.08 22.35
C ILE A 606 46.39 43.42 21.44
N THR A 607 46.62 42.14 21.66
CA THR A 607 47.48 41.28 20.84
C THR A 607 46.62 40.12 20.33
N ILE A 608 46.52 39.96 19.01
CA ILE A 608 45.82 38.82 18.42
C ILE A 608 46.83 37.67 18.27
N ASN A 609 46.57 36.57 18.95
CA ASN A 609 47.23 35.30 18.73
C ASN A 609 46.40 34.47 17.76
N PHE A 610 47.06 33.92 16.75
CA PHE A 610 46.45 33.07 15.75
C PHE A 610 47.26 31.79 15.59
N LYS A 611 46.57 30.64 15.65
CA LYS A 611 47.17 29.32 15.47
C LYS A 611 46.43 28.55 14.38
N HIS A 612 47.14 27.74 13.63
CA HIS A 612 46.57 26.83 12.64
C HIS A 612 47.56 25.69 12.41
N ASP A 613 47.10 24.59 11.82
CA ASP A 613 47.99 23.50 11.43
C ASP A 613 48.90 23.91 10.26
N GLU A 614 50.03 23.21 10.09
CA GLU A 614 50.97 23.47 9.01
C GLU A 614 50.32 23.24 7.64
N GLY A 615 50.48 24.20 6.72
CA GLY A 615 49.85 24.16 5.40
C GLY A 615 50.55 25.04 4.37
N TYR A 616 49.97 25.12 3.17
CA TYR A 616 50.49 25.95 2.07
C TYR A 616 49.69 27.24 1.87
N GLY A 617 48.56 27.39 2.57
CA GLY A 617 47.67 28.54 2.52
C GLY A 617 48.23 29.80 3.18
N LYS A 618 47.56 30.92 2.90
CA LYS A 618 47.78 32.20 3.57
C LYS A 618 46.49 32.62 4.24
N TRP A 619 46.58 32.95 5.52
CA TRP A 619 45.50 33.45 6.34
C TRP A 619 45.51 34.97 6.36
N THR A 620 44.33 35.57 6.31
CA THR A 620 44.12 37.00 6.51
C THR A 620 43.25 37.19 7.74
N ILE A 621 43.73 38.01 8.67
CA ILE A 621 42.98 38.39 9.86
C ILE A 621 42.76 39.89 9.80
N LEU A 622 41.52 40.35 9.88
CA LEU A 622 41.18 41.77 9.77
C LEU A 622 40.54 42.24 11.07
N LEU A 623 41.13 43.25 11.70
CA LEU A 623 40.53 43.96 12.82
C LEU A 623 39.76 45.17 12.29
N CYS A 624 38.47 45.24 12.61
CA CYS A 624 37.55 46.30 12.20
C CYS A 624 36.93 47.03 13.39
N ASP A 625 36.53 48.28 13.18
CA ASP A 625 35.68 49.02 14.12
C ASP A 625 34.22 48.53 14.07
N LYS A 626 33.37 49.13 14.91
CA LYS A 626 31.94 48.81 14.99
C LYS A 626 31.16 49.05 13.69
N ASP A 627 31.69 49.86 12.77
CA ASP A 627 31.06 50.21 11.49
C ASP A 627 31.66 49.37 10.34
N ASN A 628 32.34 48.26 10.66
CA ASN A 628 33.06 47.37 9.74
C ASN A 628 34.19 48.05 8.94
N LYS A 629 34.76 49.15 9.44
CA LYS A 629 35.91 49.79 8.79
C LYS A 629 37.21 49.11 9.23
N PRO A 630 38.10 48.73 8.29
CA PRO A 630 39.38 48.12 8.63
C PRO A 630 40.25 49.06 9.47
N ILE A 631 40.66 48.60 10.65
CA ILE A 631 41.67 49.25 11.50
C ILE A 631 43.05 48.69 11.16
N LYS A 632 43.19 47.36 11.09
CA LYS A 632 44.45 46.69 10.84
C LYS A 632 44.25 45.33 10.17
N GLN A 633 45.10 45.02 9.20
CA GLN A 633 45.14 43.71 8.55
C GLN A 633 46.42 42.97 8.97
N PHE A 634 46.27 41.71 9.35
CA PHE A 634 47.33 40.79 9.70
C PHE A 634 47.36 39.60 8.73
N LYS A 635 48.51 38.92 8.65
CA LYS A 635 48.74 37.80 7.74
C LYS A 635 49.55 36.70 8.45
N SER A 636 49.04 35.47 8.41
CA SER A 636 49.77 34.25 8.81
C SER A 636 50.01 33.39 7.57
N TYR A 637 51.24 32.97 7.32
CA TYR A 637 51.57 32.00 6.27
C TYR A 637 51.49 30.57 6.82
N GLY A 638 51.25 29.59 5.96
CA GLY A 638 51.01 28.21 6.39
C GLY A 638 52.11 27.54 7.23
N TYR A 639 53.34 28.06 7.23
CA TYR A 639 54.43 27.60 8.13
C TYR A 639 54.44 28.30 9.51
N GLU A 640 53.64 29.35 9.69
CA GLU A 640 53.53 30.14 10.93
C GLU A 640 52.40 29.62 11.82
N ILE A 641 52.48 28.35 12.25
CA ILE A 641 51.42 27.61 12.95
C ILE A 641 50.93 28.23 14.28
N ASN A 642 51.69 29.17 14.85
CA ASN A 642 51.32 29.94 16.04
C ASN A 642 52.01 31.30 15.99
N LYS A 643 51.23 32.37 15.87
CA LYS A 643 51.75 33.72 15.66
C LYS A 643 51.01 34.72 16.54
N ASP A 644 51.77 35.50 17.30
CA ASP A 644 51.30 36.74 17.93
C ASP A 644 51.56 37.89 16.96
N PHE A 645 50.52 38.68 16.66
CA PHE A 645 50.65 39.86 15.81
C PHE A 645 51.06 41.10 16.60
N ASP A 646 51.57 42.12 15.90
CA ASP A 646 51.91 43.40 16.52
C ASP A 646 50.71 43.98 17.28
N PRO A 647 50.87 44.41 18.55
CA PRO A 647 49.76 44.91 19.34
C PRO A 647 49.11 46.17 18.76
N VAL A 648 47.81 46.34 19.01
CA VAL A 648 47.02 47.51 18.60
C VAL A 648 46.41 48.17 19.83
N GLU A 649 46.58 49.48 19.97
CA GLU A 649 45.92 50.29 20.99
C GLU A 649 44.52 50.68 20.51
N LEU A 650 43.51 50.33 21.30
CA LEU A 650 42.10 50.60 21.01
C LEU A 650 41.45 51.28 22.22
N GLU A 651 40.53 52.19 21.96
CA GLU A 651 39.66 52.76 22.99
C GLU A 651 38.64 51.73 23.47
N ALA A 652 37.98 52.02 24.60
CA ALA A 652 36.83 51.23 25.04
C ALA A 652 35.72 51.23 23.95
N GLY A 653 35.24 50.05 23.57
CA GLY A 653 34.26 49.94 22.49
C GLY A 653 34.08 48.54 21.93
N GLU A 654 33.23 48.47 20.91
CA GLU A 654 32.91 47.25 20.17
C GLU A 654 33.79 47.16 18.91
N TYR A 655 34.37 45.98 18.70
CA TYR A 655 35.26 45.69 17.58
C TYR A 655 34.94 44.31 17.00
N TYR A 656 35.42 44.10 15.78
CA TYR A 656 35.25 42.85 15.07
C TYR A 656 36.60 42.34 14.57
N VAL A 657 36.79 41.02 14.61
CA VAL A 657 37.92 40.35 13.98
C VAL A 657 37.36 39.37 12.96
N SER A 658 37.72 39.52 11.68
CA SER A 658 37.40 38.51 10.67
C SER A 658 38.62 37.65 10.36
N VAL A 659 38.39 36.38 10.06
CA VAL A 659 39.42 35.42 9.63
C VAL A 659 39.04 34.89 8.25
N GLU A 660 40.02 34.83 7.34
CA GLU A 660 39.86 34.26 6.00
C GLU A 660 41.04 33.33 5.72
N GLY A 661 40.74 32.15 5.15
CA GLY A 661 41.70 31.11 4.82
C GLY A 661 41.45 30.48 3.45
N LYS A 662 42.37 29.62 3.01
CA LYS A 662 42.23 28.88 1.73
C LYS A 662 41.97 27.38 1.91
N ASP A 663 42.20 26.86 3.11
CA ASP A 663 42.20 25.44 3.42
C ASP A 663 41.07 25.16 4.41
N SER A 664 40.31 24.09 4.19
CA SER A 664 39.17 23.72 5.06
C SER A 664 39.65 23.07 6.36
N ILE A 665 40.29 23.86 7.23
CA ILE A 665 40.94 23.40 8.45
C ILE A 665 40.54 24.22 9.67
N ASP A 666 40.70 23.63 10.85
CA ASP A 666 40.49 24.32 12.13
C ASP A 666 41.64 25.33 12.37
N TYR A 667 41.32 26.44 13.02
CA TYR A 667 42.29 27.41 13.53
C TYR A 667 41.90 27.83 14.95
N THR A 668 42.82 28.46 15.67
CA THR A 668 42.56 29.06 16.98
C THR A 668 42.82 30.55 16.95
N ILE A 669 41.91 31.33 17.52
CA ILE A 669 42.06 32.76 17.72
C ILE A 669 41.98 33.10 19.22
N ASN A 670 42.86 33.98 19.68
CA ASN A 670 42.80 34.54 21.03
C ASN A 670 43.17 36.02 20.98
N VAL A 671 42.22 36.87 21.35
CA VAL A 671 42.43 38.31 21.52
C VAL A 671 42.91 38.54 22.95
N LYS A 672 44.22 38.62 23.12
CA LYS A 672 44.87 38.86 24.41
C LYS A 672 44.84 40.35 24.74
N ARG A 673 44.59 40.70 26.00
CA ARG A 673 44.82 42.05 26.52
C ARG A 673 46.20 42.09 27.14
N ASP A 674 47.04 42.98 26.64
CA ASP A 674 48.32 43.24 27.29
C ASP A 674 48.00 43.88 28.66
N ALA A 675 48.60 43.35 29.72
CA ALA A 675 48.49 43.96 31.04
C ALA A 675 48.94 45.43 30.96
N PRO A 676 48.26 46.37 31.65
CA PRO A 676 48.73 47.75 31.68
C PRO A 676 50.17 47.76 32.17
N ASP A 677 51.03 48.35 31.35
CA ASP A 677 52.47 48.38 31.55
C ASP A 677 52.76 48.91 32.97
N LYS A 678 53.25 48.05 33.87
CA LYS A 678 53.66 48.45 35.23
C LYS A 678 54.96 49.29 35.21
N SER A 679 55.32 49.88 34.07
CA SER A 679 56.55 50.64 33.87
C SER A 679 56.34 52.12 33.52
N ASP A 680 55.22 52.75 33.88
CA ASP A 680 55.19 54.22 34.00
C ASP A 680 55.19 54.68 35.46
N ASN A 681 56.40 54.63 36.02
CA ASN A 681 56.76 55.35 37.23
C ASN A 681 56.64 56.85 36.94
N GLY A 682 55.44 57.40 37.20
CA GLY A 682 55.16 58.81 37.45
C GLY A 682 56.15 59.81 36.85
N LYS A 683 56.11 60.04 35.55
CA LYS A 683 56.57 61.32 34.98
C LYS A 683 55.48 61.94 34.11
N LYS A 684 54.60 62.68 34.80
CA LYS A 684 53.85 63.80 34.23
C LYS A 684 54.77 64.63 33.32
N ARG A 685 54.63 64.47 32.00
CA ARG A 685 55.09 65.45 31.03
C ARG A 685 53.89 66.29 30.60
N VAL A 686 53.71 67.39 31.32
CA VAL A 686 52.88 68.51 30.88
C VAL A 686 53.40 69.00 29.54
N ARG A 687 52.57 68.98 28.50
CA ARG A 687 52.76 69.83 27.31
C ARG A 687 51.62 70.84 27.24
N ARG A 688 51.99 72.11 27.49
CA ARG A 688 51.35 73.32 26.93
C ARG A 688 51.25 73.12 25.41
N ARG A 689 50.20 73.53 24.71
CA ARG A 689 49.37 74.72 24.85
C ARG A 689 48.03 74.48 24.16
#